data_AF-A0A564WM76-F1
#
_entry.id   AF-A0A564WM76-F1
#
_cell.length_a   1.000
_cell.length_b   1.000
_cell.length_c   1.000
_cell.angle_alpha   90.00
_cell.angle_beta   90.00
_cell.angle_gamma   90.00
#
_symmetry.space_group_name_H-M   'P 1'
#
loop_
_entity.id
_entity.type
_entity.pdbx_description
1 polymer ?
#
loop_
_entity_poly.entity_id
_entity_poly.type
_entity_poly.pdbx_seq_one_letter_code
_entity_poly.pdbx_strand_id
1 'polypeptide(L)'
;MSNTNLNKISEISEKIIRMEELGLNTSALQEMLKRAMQESAEPEGGQEEIPEKKPGVDYCHSFKSGRIDCVTGRDNFYDEAMYTALYGAIPSEVLQNQIRYKLEQKAKEFGGTALAKMFNQTCNAKKREIRKQREEEKRAIERKAAEGREEEKNRAHMTSFSDIPEGCKNLYIGSGWIADDNGIYMLEEHGKTIRKIEAMRFPFLIECLYEPYDAGVTSAEKCGVRFKSVHGDWRKKIVEQSTLMNAQKALSLAESGVVINSRRALPFTDFVTSMLEESTLRKAIPVHKMASTLGWTSDGKEFLPYTSKEFVFEKEDQYPELLHNLTTEAGKYEDWLTIYKEVRATRVKMFNFATIALLASPIVGMLPDVGNGFICNIYGNTHTGKTICTQMAGTIWGRTGKDGYAVTMNGTYAGMETRMNAMKNIPLIIEDANNTKNPEDIPRFIMMASNGMGALRATKNMGNRTLYKWNMTVLTNSEATLTSYGHNGGKAGNGGIYTRTYETKSEKTFPKAWEANADKWKQFFAVNYGHAGRRFVEILKKVGVANIQKLKSDFMKEIRKKAEKAGRSAEQAEGLAILMVADYLSEQYLFQDGVTFTVEEMLEFTAEKDTVRPAVRFYGKLEDIMIGNPDRFEGLDEEKMEQIEDPNNPRTWQGEFWGIYMKQDGDRWLCIRGDILDKWLAEYGVDRGLFLEYLRENDLIDSDANCTSRKIWSSVKKDRVRLIKIKLDKSLYDGECVGEEKPKPKKEPKPKEEPKAVAGYKEAEQIPFEWAAKDINNRKKTA
;
A
#
# COMPACT_ATOMS: atom_id res chain seq x y z
N MET A 1 -33.78 41.27 -52.62
CA MET A 1 -32.31 41.03 -52.64
C MET A 1 -32.01 39.75 -53.41
N SER A 2 -31.06 39.77 -54.34
CA SER A 2 -30.58 38.54 -55.00
C SER A 2 -29.73 37.71 -54.03
N ASN A 3 -29.81 36.38 -54.09
CA ASN A 3 -29.03 35.46 -53.23
C ASN A 3 -27.51 35.72 -53.31
N THR A 4 -27.05 36.32 -54.40
CA THR A 4 -25.64 36.63 -54.65
C THR A 4 -25.12 37.81 -53.81
N ASN A 5 -25.97 38.80 -53.47
CA ASN A 5 -25.55 39.96 -52.66
C ASN A 5 -25.50 39.65 -51.16
N LEU A 6 -26.39 38.79 -50.66
CA LEU A 6 -26.39 38.37 -49.24
C LEU A 6 -25.18 37.51 -48.88
N ASN A 7 -24.78 36.60 -49.78
CA ASN A 7 -23.57 35.78 -49.57
C ASN A 7 -22.30 36.63 -49.53
N LYS A 8 -22.22 37.69 -50.34
CA LYS A 8 -21.07 38.60 -50.37
C LYS A 8 -20.95 39.45 -49.10
N ILE A 9 -22.08 39.89 -48.54
CA ILE A 9 -22.14 40.61 -47.26
C ILE A 9 -21.78 39.68 -46.08
N SER A 10 -22.22 38.42 -46.12
CA SER A 10 -21.89 37.41 -45.12
C SER A 10 -20.39 37.09 -45.10
N GLU A 11 -19.77 36.87 -46.27
CA GLU A 11 -18.33 36.60 -46.39
C GLU A 11 -17.46 37.76 -45.91
N ILE A 12 -17.84 39.01 -46.23
CA ILE A 12 -17.08 40.19 -45.78
C ILE A 12 -17.22 40.35 -44.25
N SER A 13 -18.41 40.08 -43.68
CA SER A 13 -18.65 40.14 -42.23
C SER A 13 -17.84 39.10 -41.46
N GLU A 14 -17.80 37.85 -41.93
CA GLU A 14 -17.01 36.79 -41.30
C GLU A 14 -15.50 37.06 -41.35
N LYS A 15 -15.01 37.65 -42.45
CA LYS A 15 -13.59 38.04 -42.57
C LYS A 15 -13.22 39.16 -41.62
N ILE A 16 -14.11 40.13 -41.38
CA ILE A 16 -13.87 41.22 -40.42
C ILE A 16 -13.75 40.64 -39.00
N ILE A 17 -14.66 39.75 -38.60
CA ILE A 17 -14.65 39.12 -37.28
C ILE A 17 -13.33 38.35 -37.06
N ARG A 18 -12.91 37.52 -38.01
CA ARG A 18 -11.63 36.78 -37.91
C ARG A 18 -10.40 37.68 -37.87
N MET A 19 -10.43 38.82 -38.57
CA MET A 19 -9.30 39.76 -38.57
C MET A 19 -9.22 40.59 -37.29
N GLU A 20 -10.36 40.92 -36.69
CA GLU A 20 -10.44 41.60 -35.39
C GLU A 20 -9.98 40.69 -34.24
N GLU A 21 -10.33 39.41 -34.27
CA GLU A 21 -9.82 38.39 -33.32
C GLU A 21 -8.29 38.24 -33.39
N LEU A 22 -7.71 38.47 -34.56
CA LEU A 22 -6.26 38.45 -34.80
C LEU A 22 -5.59 39.82 -34.60
N GLY A 23 -6.33 40.84 -34.16
CA GLY A 23 -5.79 42.19 -33.90
C GLY A 23 -5.34 42.97 -35.13
N LEU A 24 -5.81 42.59 -36.32
CA LEU A 24 -5.45 43.22 -37.60
C LEU A 24 -6.41 44.37 -37.94
N ASN A 25 -5.92 45.38 -38.66
CA ASN A 25 -6.72 46.54 -39.06
C ASN A 25 -7.80 46.14 -40.09
N THR A 26 -9.08 46.35 -39.73
CA THR A 26 -10.25 46.00 -40.55
C THR A 26 -10.92 47.17 -41.23
N SER A 27 -10.40 48.40 -41.10
CA SER A 27 -11.07 49.62 -41.55
C SER A 27 -11.46 49.60 -43.04
N ALA A 28 -10.58 49.07 -43.90
CA ALA A 28 -10.85 48.95 -45.33
C ALA A 28 -11.96 47.92 -45.64
N LEU A 29 -12.02 46.80 -44.91
CA LEU A 29 -13.06 45.79 -45.07
C LEU A 29 -14.40 46.25 -44.50
N GLN A 30 -14.39 46.98 -43.38
CA GLN A 30 -15.58 47.62 -42.84
C GLN A 30 -16.15 48.66 -43.81
N GLU A 31 -15.29 49.42 -44.51
CA GLU A 31 -15.72 50.37 -45.54
C GLU A 31 -16.27 49.67 -46.79
N MET A 32 -15.68 48.53 -47.17
CA MET A 32 -16.22 47.66 -48.24
C MET A 32 -17.56 47.01 -47.86
N LEU A 33 -17.73 46.58 -46.61
CA LEU A 33 -19.00 46.06 -46.10
C LEU A 33 -20.07 47.15 -46.16
N LYS A 34 -19.72 48.37 -45.75
CA LYS A 34 -20.60 49.54 -45.79
C LYS A 34 -21.02 49.89 -47.23
N ARG A 35 -20.08 49.83 -48.18
CA ARG A 35 -20.39 50.00 -49.61
C ARG A 35 -21.25 48.87 -50.17
N ALA A 36 -20.97 47.62 -49.84
CA ALA A 36 -21.77 46.47 -50.30
C ALA A 36 -23.21 46.51 -49.74
N MET A 37 -23.37 46.96 -48.50
CA MET A 37 -24.68 47.21 -47.90
C MET A 37 -25.40 48.39 -48.58
N GLN A 38 -24.67 49.44 -48.97
CA GLN A 38 -25.22 50.58 -49.71
C GLN A 38 -25.56 50.25 -51.17
N GLU A 39 -24.78 49.43 -51.87
CA GLU A 39 -25.09 48.93 -53.23
C GLU A 39 -26.29 47.96 -53.23
N SER A 40 -26.58 47.33 -52.09
CA SER A 40 -27.77 46.49 -51.92
C SER A 40 -29.03 47.26 -51.49
N ALA A 41 -28.90 48.57 -51.22
CA ALA A 41 -30.01 49.47 -51.02
C ALA A 41 -30.39 50.08 -52.38
N GLU A 42 -31.51 49.63 -52.95
CA GLU A 42 -32.15 50.39 -54.03
C GLU A 42 -32.64 51.76 -53.49
N PRO A 43 -32.73 52.79 -54.35
CA PRO A 43 -32.92 54.17 -53.95
C PRO A 43 -34.25 54.39 -53.23
N GLU A 44 -34.26 55.27 -52.22
CA GLU A 44 -35.50 55.93 -51.79
C GLU A 44 -36.18 56.54 -53.02
N GLY A 45 -37.45 56.17 -53.18
CA GLY A 45 -38.22 56.43 -54.39
C GLY A 45 -38.22 57.89 -54.79
N GLY A 46 -37.89 58.12 -56.07
CA GLY A 46 -38.36 59.29 -56.78
C GLY A 46 -39.88 59.37 -56.68
N GLN A 47 -40.38 60.59 -56.51
CA GLN A 47 -41.79 60.92 -56.56
C GLN A 47 -42.38 60.49 -57.91
N GLU A 48 -42.94 59.28 -57.97
CA GLU A 48 -44.09 59.02 -58.83
C GLU A 48 -45.35 59.32 -58.02
N GLU A 49 -46.23 60.09 -58.65
CA GLU A 49 -47.55 60.45 -58.14
C GLU A 49 -48.22 59.24 -57.47
N ILE A 50 -48.59 59.42 -56.20
CA ILE A 50 -49.53 58.54 -55.51
C ILE A 50 -50.81 58.55 -56.38
N PRO A 51 -51.22 57.44 -57.02
CA PRO A 51 -52.61 57.33 -57.38
C PRO A 51 -53.33 57.29 -56.03
N GLU A 52 -54.18 58.27 -55.78
CA GLU A 52 -55.02 58.37 -54.58
C GLU A 52 -55.40 56.98 -54.06
N LYS A 53 -55.06 56.71 -52.79
CA LYS A 53 -55.52 55.53 -52.06
C LYS A 53 -57.05 55.58 -52.05
N LYS A 54 -57.69 54.91 -53.03
CA LYS A 54 -59.11 54.57 -52.94
C LYS A 54 -59.29 53.77 -51.65
N PRO A 55 -60.39 53.97 -50.90
CA PRO A 55 -60.62 53.28 -49.63
C PRO A 55 -60.41 51.77 -49.82
N GLY A 56 -59.42 51.21 -49.11
CA GLY A 56 -59.07 49.79 -49.22
C GLY A 56 -60.24 48.93 -48.79
N VAL A 57 -60.66 48.02 -49.66
CA VAL A 57 -61.80 47.13 -49.41
C VAL A 57 -61.41 46.10 -48.35
N ASP A 58 -62.08 46.10 -47.18
CA ASP A 58 -61.87 45.09 -46.15
C ASP A 58 -62.60 43.78 -46.53
N TYR A 59 -61.92 42.94 -47.32
CA TYR A 59 -62.45 41.63 -47.69
C TYR A 59 -62.58 40.68 -46.49
N CYS A 60 -61.73 40.81 -45.47
CA CYS A 60 -61.68 39.90 -44.33
C CYS A 60 -62.97 39.99 -43.50
N HIS A 61 -63.42 41.22 -43.21
CA HIS A 61 -64.65 41.45 -42.47
C HIS A 61 -65.89 40.93 -43.23
N SER A 62 -66.06 41.31 -44.50
CA SER A 62 -67.23 40.88 -45.30
C SER A 62 -67.25 39.36 -45.51
N PHE A 63 -66.11 38.75 -45.82
CA PHE A 63 -66.05 37.32 -46.11
C PHE A 63 -66.29 36.46 -44.86
N LYS A 64 -65.83 36.88 -43.66
CA LYS A 64 -66.17 36.17 -42.41
C LYS A 64 -67.67 36.13 -42.14
N SER A 65 -68.42 37.13 -42.60
CA SER A 65 -69.89 37.16 -42.52
C SER A 65 -70.60 36.53 -43.73
N GLY A 66 -69.88 35.87 -44.66
CA GLY A 66 -70.47 35.25 -45.85
C GLY A 66 -71.00 36.23 -46.91
N ARG A 67 -70.65 37.51 -46.78
CA ARG A 67 -71.04 38.60 -47.68
C ARG A 67 -69.91 38.90 -48.68
N ILE A 68 -70.29 39.32 -49.89
CA ILE A 68 -69.37 39.74 -50.96
C ILE A 68 -69.76 41.12 -51.52
N ASP A 69 -70.42 41.90 -50.66
CA ASP A 69 -70.86 43.28 -50.90
C ASP A 69 -69.67 44.20 -51.20
N CYS A 70 -68.53 43.91 -50.58
CA CYS A 70 -67.27 44.61 -50.75
C CYS A 70 -66.64 44.47 -52.15
N VAL A 71 -67.06 43.48 -52.96
CA VAL A 71 -66.57 43.27 -54.33
C VAL A 71 -67.49 43.99 -55.32
N THR A 72 -67.12 45.20 -55.70
CA THR A 72 -67.99 46.13 -56.45
C THR A 72 -67.58 46.29 -57.92
N GLY A 73 -66.39 45.83 -58.32
CA GLY A 73 -65.94 45.91 -59.70
C GLY A 73 -64.88 44.89 -60.09
N ARG A 74 -64.50 44.92 -61.37
CA ARG A 74 -63.50 44.02 -61.96
C ARG A 74 -62.12 44.11 -61.28
N ASP A 75 -61.73 45.30 -60.84
CA ASP A 75 -60.41 45.55 -60.24
C ASP A 75 -60.18 44.74 -58.95
N ASN A 76 -61.26 44.43 -58.20
CA ASN A 76 -61.18 43.61 -56.99
C ASN A 76 -60.65 42.18 -57.25
N PHE A 77 -60.81 41.66 -58.48
CA PHE A 77 -60.32 40.33 -58.85
C PHE A 77 -58.81 40.29 -59.16
N TYR A 78 -58.16 41.44 -59.24
CA TYR A 78 -56.70 41.56 -59.34
C TYR A 78 -56.06 41.81 -57.98
N ASP A 79 -56.86 42.02 -56.93
CA ASP A 79 -56.40 42.30 -55.58
C ASP A 79 -56.04 41.02 -54.83
N GLU A 80 -54.76 40.85 -54.52
CA GLU A 80 -54.25 39.68 -53.78
C GLU A 80 -54.83 39.59 -52.36
N ALA A 81 -55.21 40.72 -51.75
CA ALA A 81 -55.80 40.77 -50.42
C ALA A 81 -57.14 40.02 -50.37
N MET A 82 -57.89 39.99 -51.48
CA MET A 82 -59.14 39.23 -51.59
C MET A 82 -58.91 37.72 -51.44
N TYR A 83 -57.91 37.18 -52.16
CA TYR A 83 -57.60 35.74 -52.12
C TYR A 83 -56.97 35.33 -50.79
N THR A 84 -56.17 36.21 -50.19
CA THR A 84 -55.60 36.03 -48.86
C THR A 84 -56.68 36.04 -47.78
N ALA A 85 -57.67 36.94 -47.88
CA ALA A 85 -58.82 36.94 -46.99
C ALA A 85 -59.66 35.65 -47.13
N LEU A 86 -59.89 35.20 -48.37
CA LEU A 86 -60.68 33.99 -48.65
C LEU A 86 -60.07 32.72 -48.04
N TYR A 87 -58.77 32.48 -48.25
CA TYR A 87 -58.12 31.23 -47.85
C TYR A 87 -57.29 31.31 -46.56
N GLY A 88 -56.85 32.52 -46.20
CA GLY A 88 -56.04 32.77 -45.00
C GLY A 88 -56.87 33.08 -43.76
N ALA A 89 -57.92 33.90 -43.89
CA ALA A 89 -58.67 34.44 -42.74
C ALA A 89 -59.97 33.69 -42.39
N ILE A 90 -60.46 32.81 -43.27
CA ILE A 90 -61.68 32.02 -43.06
C ILE A 90 -61.29 30.58 -42.69
N PRO A 91 -61.62 30.09 -41.48
CA PRO A 91 -61.27 28.72 -41.08
C PRO A 91 -62.17 27.65 -41.71
N SER A 92 -63.43 27.99 -42.04
CA SER A 92 -64.43 27.04 -42.53
C SER A 92 -64.35 26.84 -44.04
N GLU A 93 -63.98 25.63 -44.49
CA GLU A 93 -63.94 25.29 -45.92
C GLU A 93 -65.32 25.42 -46.60
N VAL A 94 -66.41 25.17 -45.86
CA VAL A 94 -67.77 25.32 -46.37
C VAL A 94 -68.06 26.78 -46.71
N LEU A 95 -67.70 27.70 -45.80
CA LEU A 95 -67.88 29.14 -46.01
C LEU A 95 -66.97 29.66 -47.13
N GLN A 96 -65.72 29.18 -47.21
CA GLN A 96 -64.81 29.49 -48.32
C GLN A 96 -65.41 29.09 -49.67
N ASN A 97 -65.98 27.89 -49.77
CA ASN A 97 -66.59 27.40 -51.01
C ASN A 97 -67.83 28.22 -51.41
N GLN A 98 -68.67 28.60 -50.44
CA GLN A 98 -69.83 29.46 -50.68
C GLN A 98 -69.42 30.84 -51.20
N ILE A 99 -68.40 31.46 -50.60
CA ILE A 99 -67.92 32.79 -51.00
C ILE A 99 -67.22 32.70 -52.36
N ARG A 100 -66.39 31.68 -52.59
CA ARG A 100 -65.77 31.41 -53.89
C ARG A 100 -66.82 31.31 -54.99
N TYR A 101 -67.90 30.56 -54.76
CA TYR A 101 -68.99 30.44 -55.74
C TYR A 101 -69.65 31.79 -56.04
N LYS A 102 -69.97 32.58 -55.01
CA LYS A 102 -70.56 33.92 -55.19
C LYS A 102 -69.62 34.87 -55.93
N LEU A 103 -68.32 34.83 -55.64
CA LEU A 103 -67.29 35.63 -56.32
C LEU A 103 -67.09 35.20 -57.78
N GLU A 104 -67.18 33.90 -58.07
CA GLU A 104 -67.11 33.39 -59.45
C GLU A 104 -68.27 33.91 -60.30
N GLN A 105 -69.49 33.99 -59.74
CA GLN A 105 -70.64 34.58 -60.42
C GLN A 105 -70.42 36.07 -60.70
N LYS A 106 -69.93 36.84 -59.72
CA LYS A 106 -69.56 38.26 -59.94
C LYS A 106 -68.42 38.42 -60.95
N ALA A 107 -67.45 37.51 -60.99
CA ALA A 107 -66.38 37.53 -61.98
C ALA A 107 -66.92 37.34 -63.41
N LYS A 108 -67.91 36.45 -63.58
CA LYS A 108 -68.62 36.27 -64.86
C LYS A 108 -69.41 37.51 -65.24
N GLU A 109 -70.06 38.16 -64.28
CA GLU A 109 -70.84 39.38 -64.47
C GLU A 109 -69.96 40.57 -64.93
N PHE A 110 -68.80 40.79 -64.28
CA PHE A 110 -67.95 41.96 -64.57
C PHE A 110 -66.95 41.78 -65.72
N GLY A 111 -66.56 40.55 -66.06
CA GLY A 111 -65.50 40.31 -67.04
C GLY A 111 -65.65 39.04 -67.88
N GLY A 112 -66.85 38.45 -67.89
CA GLY A 112 -67.17 37.26 -68.67
C GLY A 112 -66.38 36.01 -68.27
N THR A 113 -66.33 35.04 -69.17
CA THR A 113 -65.64 33.76 -68.97
C THR A 113 -64.13 33.90 -68.75
N ALA A 114 -63.51 34.94 -69.31
CA ALA A 114 -62.08 35.20 -69.15
C ALA A 114 -61.70 35.53 -67.70
N LEU A 115 -62.44 36.45 -67.05
CA LEU A 115 -62.16 36.86 -65.67
C LEU A 115 -62.49 35.75 -64.66
N ALA A 116 -63.58 35.00 -64.89
CA ALA A 116 -63.92 33.85 -64.05
C ALA A 116 -62.89 32.71 -64.12
N LYS A 117 -62.29 32.49 -65.31
CA LYS A 117 -61.21 31.51 -65.49
C LYS A 117 -59.94 31.95 -64.75
N MET A 118 -59.56 33.22 -64.87
CA MET A 118 -58.44 33.80 -64.11
C MET A 118 -58.68 33.67 -62.60
N PHE A 119 -59.85 34.09 -62.10
CA PHE A 119 -60.20 33.99 -60.68
C PHE A 119 -60.03 32.57 -60.14
N ASN A 120 -60.52 31.57 -60.85
CA ASN A 120 -60.38 30.17 -60.44
C ASN A 120 -58.91 29.69 -60.45
N GLN A 121 -58.11 30.11 -61.42
CA GLN A 121 -56.68 29.80 -61.46
C GLN A 121 -55.94 30.44 -60.27
N THR A 122 -56.19 31.71 -59.98
CA THR A 122 -55.62 32.44 -58.85
C THR A 122 -56.06 31.85 -57.51
N CYS A 123 -57.33 31.46 -57.36
CA CYS A 123 -57.84 30.77 -56.18
C CYS A 123 -57.09 29.45 -55.91
N ASN A 124 -56.90 28.63 -56.95
CA ASN A 124 -56.20 27.36 -56.82
C ASN A 124 -54.71 27.57 -56.48
N ALA A 125 -54.06 28.59 -57.07
CA ALA A 125 -52.69 28.96 -56.74
C ALA A 125 -52.56 29.43 -55.28
N LYS A 126 -53.42 30.36 -54.83
CA LYS A 126 -53.36 30.90 -53.46
C LYS A 126 -53.70 29.85 -52.39
N LYS A 127 -54.66 28.95 -52.67
CA LYS A 127 -54.96 27.81 -51.78
C LYS A 127 -53.74 26.88 -51.60
N ARG A 128 -52.97 26.63 -52.66
CA ARG A 128 -51.74 25.82 -52.59
C ARG A 128 -50.62 26.53 -51.83
N GLU A 129 -50.45 27.83 -52.06
CA GLU A 129 -49.45 28.67 -51.38
C GLU A 129 -49.67 28.69 -49.86
N ILE A 130 -50.89 28.99 -49.40
CA ILE A 130 -51.22 29.06 -47.97
C ILE A 130 -51.10 27.68 -47.30
N ARG A 131 -51.45 26.60 -48.02
CA ARG A 131 -51.23 25.23 -47.50
C ARG A 131 -49.75 24.94 -47.27
N LYS A 132 -48.88 25.32 -48.22
CA LYS A 132 -47.44 25.13 -48.11
C LYS A 132 -46.84 25.94 -46.94
N GLN A 133 -47.27 27.19 -46.77
CA GLN A 133 -46.86 28.05 -45.65
C GLN A 133 -47.23 27.43 -44.30
N ARG A 134 -48.47 26.92 -44.13
CA ARG A 134 -48.89 26.25 -42.89
C ARG A 134 -48.12 24.96 -42.58
N GLU A 135 -47.77 24.18 -43.60
CA GLU A 135 -46.94 22.98 -43.43
C GLU A 135 -45.50 23.32 -43.03
N GLU A 136 -44.93 24.40 -43.59
CA GLU A 136 -43.59 24.90 -43.24
C GLU A 136 -43.55 25.50 -41.82
N GLU A 137 -44.55 26.28 -41.42
CA GLU A 137 -44.70 26.81 -40.06
C GLU A 137 -44.78 25.68 -39.03
N LYS A 138 -45.58 24.65 -39.30
CA LYS A 138 -45.70 23.48 -38.41
C LYS A 138 -44.36 22.76 -38.24
N ARG A 139 -43.62 22.55 -39.34
CA ARG A 139 -42.27 21.94 -39.30
C ARG A 139 -41.26 22.82 -38.55
N ALA A 140 -41.35 24.14 -38.68
CA ALA A 140 -40.48 25.08 -37.97
C ALA A 140 -40.74 25.08 -36.44
N ILE A 141 -42.01 24.99 -36.02
CA ILE A 141 -42.40 24.84 -34.61
C ILE A 141 -41.89 23.52 -34.05
N GLU A 142 -42.06 22.42 -34.78
CA GLU A 142 -41.56 21.09 -34.38
C GLU A 142 -40.03 21.06 -34.27
N ARG A 143 -39.30 21.72 -35.19
CA ARG A 143 -37.83 21.87 -35.13
C ARG A 143 -37.39 22.68 -33.92
N LYS A 144 -37.96 23.86 -33.67
CA LYS A 144 -37.64 24.68 -32.49
C LYS A 144 -37.93 23.95 -31.17
N ALA A 145 -39.01 23.18 -31.12
CA ALA A 145 -39.32 22.34 -29.95
C ALA A 145 -38.34 21.16 -29.79
N ALA A 146 -37.81 20.61 -30.89
CA ALA A 146 -36.76 19.59 -30.84
C ALA A 146 -35.42 20.19 -30.37
N GLU A 147 -35.00 21.33 -30.94
CA GLU A 147 -33.78 22.06 -30.58
C GLU A 147 -33.81 22.48 -29.09
N GLY A 148 -34.93 23.03 -28.60
CA GLY A 148 -35.07 23.39 -27.19
C GLY A 148 -35.01 22.20 -26.22
N ARG A 149 -35.51 21.02 -26.62
CA ARG A 149 -35.38 19.77 -25.83
C ARG A 149 -33.95 19.24 -25.82
N GLU A 150 -33.18 19.49 -26.86
CA GLU A 150 -31.77 19.13 -26.96
C GLU A 150 -30.88 20.05 -26.10
N GLU A 151 -31.16 21.36 -26.11
CA GLU A 151 -30.47 22.34 -25.27
C GLU A 151 -30.73 22.11 -23.77
N GLU A 152 -31.94 21.70 -23.38
CA GLU A 152 -32.30 21.42 -21.98
C GLU A 152 -31.71 20.09 -21.47
N LYS A 153 -31.52 19.10 -22.36
CA LYS A 153 -30.74 17.89 -22.07
C LYS A 153 -29.25 18.19 -21.84
N ASN A 154 -28.70 19.20 -22.50
CA ASN A 154 -27.28 19.57 -22.42
C ASN A 154 -26.91 20.47 -21.23
N ARG A 155 -27.89 20.95 -20.44
CA ARG A 155 -27.60 21.57 -19.13
C ARG A 155 -27.25 20.46 -18.14
N ALA A 156 -26.05 20.54 -17.57
CA ALA A 156 -25.47 19.51 -16.73
C ALA A 156 -26.42 19.11 -15.57
N HIS A 157 -27.04 17.92 -15.68
CA HIS A 157 -27.90 17.35 -14.66
C HIS A 157 -27.02 16.73 -13.58
N MET A 158 -27.09 17.25 -12.36
CA MET A 158 -26.44 16.66 -11.20
C MET A 158 -27.41 15.71 -10.51
N THR A 159 -26.87 14.75 -9.75
CA THR A 159 -27.67 14.02 -8.77
C THR A 159 -28.36 15.01 -7.82
N SER A 160 -29.49 14.62 -7.25
CA SER A 160 -30.30 15.44 -6.34
C SER A 160 -30.66 14.65 -5.09
N PHE A 161 -29.67 14.03 -4.45
CA PHE A 161 -29.87 13.32 -3.19
C PHE A 161 -29.95 14.32 -2.03
N SER A 162 -30.87 14.09 -1.10
CA SER A 162 -30.92 14.78 0.19
C SER A 162 -30.06 14.09 1.24
N ASP A 163 -29.79 14.79 2.34
CA ASP A 163 -29.07 14.28 3.51
C ASP A 163 -27.71 13.64 3.17
N ILE A 164 -26.99 14.21 2.20
CA ILE A 164 -25.68 13.71 1.79
C ILE A 164 -24.68 13.86 2.95
N PRO A 165 -23.84 12.83 3.24
CA PRO A 165 -22.84 12.90 4.30
C PRO A 165 -21.87 14.07 4.13
N GLU A 166 -21.35 14.58 5.25
CA GLU A 166 -20.33 15.62 5.28
C GLU A 166 -19.10 15.23 4.42
N GLY A 167 -18.61 16.17 3.61
CA GLY A 167 -17.52 15.95 2.66
C GLY A 167 -17.93 15.36 1.30
N CYS A 168 -19.19 14.96 1.13
CA CYS A 168 -19.73 14.53 -0.16
C CYS A 168 -20.58 15.64 -0.80
N LYS A 169 -20.72 15.60 -2.13
CA LYS A 169 -21.60 16.50 -2.89
C LYS A 169 -22.31 15.73 -4.00
N ASN A 170 -23.41 16.31 -4.47
CA ASN A 170 -24.05 15.83 -5.68
C ASN A 170 -23.08 15.90 -6.87
N LEU A 171 -23.23 14.97 -7.82
CA LEU A 171 -22.28 14.75 -8.91
C LEU A 171 -22.95 14.88 -10.26
N TYR A 172 -22.19 15.25 -11.27
CA TYR A 172 -22.67 15.33 -12.65
C TYR A 172 -22.93 13.93 -13.19
N ILE A 173 -24.07 13.77 -13.85
CA ILE A 173 -24.51 12.53 -14.50
C ILE A 173 -24.96 12.83 -15.93
N GLY A 174 -24.95 11.82 -16.80
CA GLY A 174 -25.37 11.98 -18.19
C GLY A 174 -26.85 12.35 -18.29
N SER A 175 -27.20 13.09 -19.34
CA SER A 175 -28.53 13.69 -19.55
C SER A 175 -29.71 12.71 -19.61
N GLY A 176 -29.45 11.41 -19.79
CA GLY A 176 -30.48 10.36 -19.76
C GLY A 176 -30.81 9.86 -18.35
N TRP A 177 -29.97 10.14 -17.37
CA TRP A 177 -30.11 9.64 -16.01
C TRP A 177 -30.81 10.64 -15.10
N ILE A 178 -31.70 10.12 -14.26
CA ILE A 178 -32.31 10.83 -13.14
C ILE A 178 -31.87 10.11 -11.88
N ALA A 179 -31.33 10.85 -10.92
CA ALA A 179 -30.86 10.33 -9.65
C ALA A 179 -31.26 11.28 -8.51
N ASP A 180 -32.24 10.86 -7.73
CA ASP A 180 -32.78 11.58 -6.59
C ASP A 180 -33.12 10.61 -5.45
N ASP A 181 -33.76 11.08 -4.38
CA ASP A 181 -34.14 10.24 -3.23
C ASP A 181 -35.16 9.15 -3.56
N ASN A 182 -35.83 9.23 -4.73
CA ASN A 182 -36.77 8.22 -5.21
C ASN A 182 -36.09 7.13 -6.04
N GLY A 183 -34.79 7.28 -6.31
CA GLY A 183 -33.94 6.27 -6.93
C GLY A 183 -33.15 6.80 -8.12
N ILE A 184 -32.51 5.86 -8.81
CA ILE A 184 -31.60 6.09 -9.92
C ILE A 184 -32.14 5.32 -11.12
N TYR A 185 -32.54 6.04 -12.17
CA TYR A 185 -33.22 5.46 -13.32
C TYR A 185 -33.09 6.30 -14.57
N MET A 186 -33.38 5.69 -15.72
CA MET A 186 -33.51 6.33 -17.02
C MET A 186 -34.93 6.09 -17.55
N LEU A 187 -35.45 7.06 -18.30
CA LEU A 187 -36.73 6.96 -19.00
C LEU A 187 -36.46 6.82 -20.50
N GLU A 188 -36.76 5.64 -21.06
CA GLU A 188 -36.62 5.39 -22.50
C GLU A 188 -37.98 5.46 -23.20
N GLU A 189 -38.02 6.18 -24.31
CA GLU A 189 -39.20 6.26 -25.18
C GLU A 189 -39.23 5.07 -26.14
N HIS A 190 -40.25 4.21 -26.02
CA HIS A 190 -40.52 3.12 -26.93
C HIS A 190 -41.84 3.38 -27.68
N GLY A 191 -41.76 4.17 -28.76
CA GLY A 191 -42.94 4.54 -29.55
C GLY A 191 -43.88 5.47 -28.77
N LYS A 192 -45.02 4.94 -28.28
CA LYS A 192 -45.99 5.70 -27.46
C LYS A 192 -45.91 5.41 -25.96
N THR A 193 -45.06 4.47 -25.53
CA THR A 193 -44.92 4.09 -24.13
C THR A 193 -43.55 4.50 -23.58
N ILE A 194 -43.52 4.95 -22.33
CA ILE A 194 -42.29 5.29 -21.61
C ILE A 194 -41.91 4.10 -20.73
N ARG A 195 -40.70 3.58 -20.91
CA ARG A 195 -40.16 2.49 -20.11
C ARG A 195 -39.18 3.04 -19.08
N LYS A 196 -39.41 2.74 -17.80
CA LYS A 196 -38.48 3.06 -16.71
C LYS A 196 -37.42 1.95 -16.58
N ILE A 197 -36.16 2.29 -16.80
CA ILE A 197 -35.00 1.43 -16.52
C ILE A 197 -34.41 1.86 -15.19
N GLU A 198 -34.60 1.03 -14.16
CA GLU A 198 -34.14 1.33 -12.80
C GLU A 198 -32.75 0.72 -12.55
N ALA A 199 -31.77 1.57 -12.26
CA ALA A 199 -30.43 1.18 -11.83
C ALA A 199 -30.39 0.89 -10.32
N MET A 200 -30.94 1.77 -9.50
CA MET A 200 -31.02 1.59 -8.05
C MET A 200 -32.26 2.26 -7.46
N ARG A 201 -32.71 1.79 -6.29
CA ARG A 201 -33.78 2.43 -5.51
C ARG A 201 -33.28 3.37 -4.43
N PHE A 202 -32.04 3.18 -3.99
CA PHE A 202 -31.44 3.96 -2.92
C PHE A 202 -30.29 4.79 -3.50
N PRO A 203 -29.98 5.96 -2.91
CA PRO A 203 -28.85 6.79 -3.32
C PRO A 203 -27.51 6.04 -3.37
N PHE A 204 -26.72 6.35 -4.40
CA PHE A 204 -25.37 5.84 -4.62
C PHE A 204 -24.54 6.92 -5.34
N LEU A 205 -23.32 7.17 -4.87
CA LEU A 205 -22.40 8.12 -5.49
C LEU A 205 -20.92 7.72 -5.28
N ILE A 206 -20.06 8.18 -6.20
CA ILE A 206 -18.60 8.07 -6.07
C ILE A 206 -18.10 9.23 -5.21
N GLU A 207 -17.76 8.99 -3.96
CA GLU A 207 -17.29 10.04 -3.03
C GLU A 207 -15.95 10.63 -3.47
N CYS A 208 -15.01 9.79 -3.89
CA CYS A 208 -13.66 10.21 -4.24
C CYS A 208 -12.94 9.17 -5.11
N LEU A 209 -11.89 9.61 -5.81
CA LEU A 209 -10.94 8.74 -6.48
C LEU A 209 -9.68 8.60 -5.64
N TYR A 210 -9.07 7.42 -5.68
CA TYR A 210 -7.82 7.16 -4.98
C TYR A 210 -6.66 7.02 -5.95
N GLU A 211 -5.66 7.88 -5.78
CA GLU A 211 -4.37 7.73 -6.44
C GLU A 211 -3.40 6.98 -5.52
N PRO A 212 -2.59 6.03 -6.04
CA PRO A 212 -1.55 5.41 -5.25
C PRO A 212 -0.59 6.46 -4.71
N TYR A 213 -0.26 6.38 -3.42
CA TYR A 213 0.66 7.33 -2.79
C TYR A 213 2.07 7.24 -3.43
N ASP A 214 2.51 6.02 -3.73
CA ASP A 214 3.78 5.74 -4.40
C ASP A 214 3.55 5.43 -5.89
N ALA A 215 4.14 6.24 -6.78
CA ALA A 215 3.99 6.13 -8.24
C ALA A 215 4.48 4.79 -8.85
N GLY A 216 5.27 4.02 -8.10
CA GLY A 216 5.78 2.70 -8.51
C GLY A 216 4.85 1.52 -8.16
N VAL A 217 3.73 1.78 -7.48
CA VAL A 217 2.76 0.74 -7.13
C VAL A 217 1.70 0.66 -8.24
N THR A 218 1.87 -0.27 -9.18
CA THR A 218 0.77 -0.70 -10.05
C THR A 218 -0.28 -1.42 -9.21
N SER A 219 -1.24 -0.67 -8.67
CA SER A 219 -2.46 -1.19 -8.07
C SER A 219 -3.64 -0.92 -9.00
N ALA A 220 -4.68 -1.74 -8.90
CA ALA A 220 -5.95 -1.43 -9.53
C ALA A 220 -6.43 -0.04 -9.09
N GLU A 221 -7.01 0.73 -10.01
CA GLU A 221 -7.61 2.01 -9.66
C GLU A 221 -8.75 1.80 -8.67
N LYS A 222 -8.80 2.64 -7.64
CA LYS A 222 -9.80 2.54 -6.58
C LYS A 222 -10.57 3.83 -6.42
N CYS A 223 -11.76 3.71 -5.88
CA CYS A 223 -12.61 4.83 -5.52
C CYS A 223 -13.32 4.56 -4.20
N GLY A 224 -13.65 5.64 -3.50
CA GLY A 224 -14.56 5.60 -2.36
C GLY A 224 -15.98 5.74 -2.88
N VAL A 225 -16.87 4.84 -2.46
CA VAL A 225 -18.30 4.92 -2.78
C VAL A 225 -19.12 5.17 -1.52
N ARG A 226 -20.18 5.94 -1.68
CA ARG A 226 -21.19 6.22 -0.66
C ARG A 226 -22.54 5.75 -1.14
N PHE A 227 -23.25 5.04 -0.28
CA PHE A 227 -24.56 4.51 -0.60
C PHE A 227 -25.46 4.47 0.64
N LYS A 228 -26.76 4.61 0.42
CA LYS A 228 -27.76 4.50 1.49
C LYS A 228 -28.19 3.03 1.62
N SER A 229 -28.12 2.50 2.84
CA SER A 229 -28.55 1.14 3.14
C SER A 229 -30.08 1.03 3.18
N VAL A 230 -30.62 -0.20 3.25
CA VAL A 230 -32.06 -0.45 3.45
C VAL A 230 -32.60 0.16 4.76
N HIS A 231 -31.73 0.42 5.75
CA HIS A 231 -32.10 1.05 7.02
C HIS A 231 -32.03 2.58 6.97
N GLY A 232 -31.64 3.17 5.83
CA GLY A 232 -31.57 4.62 5.64
C GLY A 232 -30.25 5.26 6.08
N ASP A 233 -29.31 4.51 6.66
CA ASP A 233 -27.97 4.99 7.00
C ASP A 233 -27.05 5.05 5.76
N TRP A 234 -26.23 6.10 5.69
CA TRP A 234 -25.17 6.21 4.68
C TRP A 234 -23.95 5.40 5.09
N ARG A 235 -23.48 4.55 4.17
CA ARG A 235 -22.27 3.73 4.36
C ARG A 235 -21.19 4.13 3.37
N LYS A 236 -19.94 3.87 3.75
CA LYS A 236 -18.75 4.07 2.92
C LYS A 236 -18.12 2.73 2.59
N LYS A 237 -17.61 2.58 1.37
CA LYS A 237 -16.75 1.45 1.01
C LYS A 237 -15.68 1.89 0.01
N ILE A 238 -14.49 1.31 0.13
CA ILE A 238 -13.43 1.45 -0.89
C ILE A 238 -13.53 0.25 -1.82
N VAL A 239 -13.61 0.50 -3.12
CA VAL A 239 -13.76 -0.53 -4.15
C VAL A 239 -12.81 -0.28 -5.31
N GLU A 240 -12.41 -1.34 -6.01
CA GLU A 240 -11.77 -1.20 -7.31
C GLU A 240 -12.77 -0.64 -8.32
N GLN A 241 -12.33 0.28 -9.18
CA GLN A 241 -13.19 0.81 -10.24
C GLN A 241 -13.74 -0.31 -11.14
N SER A 242 -12.93 -1.36 -11.38
CA SER A 242 -13.36 -2.52 -12.17
C SER A 242 -14.59 -3.25 -11.59
N THR A 243 -14.84 -3.13 -10.27
CA THR A 243 -16.03 -3.67 -9.62
C THR A 243 -17.29 -2.89 -10.01
N LEU A 244 -17.15 -1.59 -10.20
CA LEU A 244 -18.25 -0.70 -10.62
C LEU A 244 -18.52 -0.80 -12.13
N MET A 245 -17.47 -1.01 -12.93
CA MET A 245 -17.52 -1.05 -14.40
C MET A 245 -17.91 -2.42 -14.98
N ASN A 246 -18.16 -3.42 -14.13
CA ASN A 246 -18.48 -4.77 -14.58
C ASN A 246 -19.73 -5.28 -13.86
N ALA A 247 -20.80 -5.54 -14.61
CA ALA A 247 -22.08 -5.96 -14.06
C ALA A 247 -22.02 -7.25 -13.22
N GLN A 248 -21.14 -8.20 -13.54
CA GLN A 248 -20.99 -9.42 -12.72
C GLN A 248 -20.28 -9.12 -11.40
N LYS A 249 -19.23 -8.29 -11.43
CA LYS A 249 -18.51 -7.88 -10.22
C LYS A 249 -19.34 -6.95 -9.34
N ALA A 250 -20.14 -6.07 -9.92
CA ALA A 250 -21.00 -5.13 -9.18
C ALA A 250 -21.96 -5.84 -8.21
N LEU A 251 -22.33 -7.09 -8.49
CA LEU A 251 -23.16 -7.90 -7.59
C LEU A 251 -22.48 -8.17 -6.24
N SER A 252 -21.15 -8.16 -6.15
CA SER A 252 -20.43 -8.34 -4.88
C SER A 252 -20.65 -7.16 -3.92
N LEU A 253 -21.10 -6.00 -4.42
CA LEU A 253 -21.45 -4.85 -3.58
C LEU A 253 -22.63 -5.16 -2.65
N ALA A 254 -23.44 -6.16 -2.97
CA ALA A 254 -24.52 -6.63 -2.09
C ALA A 254 -23.99 -7.12 -0.74
N GLU A 255 -22.77 -7.68 -0.69
CA GLU A 255 -22.11 -8.09 0.57
C GLU A 255 -21.84 -6.88 1.49
N SER A 256 -21.67 -5.69 0.91
CA SER A 256 -21.48 -4.44 1.65
C SER A 256 -22.80 -3.72 1.98
N GLY A 257 -23.95 -4.26 1.55
CA GLY A 257 -25.28 -3.69 1.79
C GLY A 257 -25.86 -2.85 0.65
N VAL A 258 -25.23 -2.85 -0.54
CA VAL A 258 -25.80 -2.20 -1.74
C VAL A 258 -26.93 -3.06 -2.30
N VAL A 259 -28.10 -2.46 -2.51
CA VAL A 259 -29.30 -3.20 -2.97
C VAL A 259 -29.30 -3.36 -4.50
N ILE A 260 -28.55 -4.35 -4.99
CA ILE A 260 -28.36 -4.65 -6.42
C ILE A 260 -28.67 -6.12 -6.75
N ASN A 261 -29.12 -6.39 -7.97
CA ASN A 261 -29.34 -7.73 -8.50
C ASN A 261 -28.97 -7.81 -9.98
N SER A 262 -29.00 -9.00 -10.57
CA SER A 262 -28.60 -9.22 -11.97
C SER A 262 -29.38 -8.38 -12.98
N ARG A 263 -30.66 -8.11 -12.73
CA ARG A 263 -31.52 -7.27 -13.59
C ARG A 263 -31.10 -5.79 -13.56
N ARG A 264 -30.61 -5.29 -12.43
CA ARG A 264 -30.18 -3.89 -12.25
C ARG A 264 -28.70 -3.65 -12.50
N ALA A 265 -27.89 -4.72 -12.58
CA ALA A 265 -26.43 -4.60 -12.64
C ALA A 265 -25.89 -3.86 -13.87
N LEU A 266 -26.48 -4.10 -15.05
CA LEU A 266 -26.11 -3.37 -16.28
C LEU A 266 -26.49 -1.89 -16.19
N PRO A 267 -27.77 -1.51 -15.95
CA PRO A 267 -28.13 -0.11 -15.74
C PRO A 267 -27.31 0.60 -14.65
N PHE A 268 -26.99 -0.09 -13.55
CA PHE A 268 -26.13 0.44 -12.50
C PHE A 268 -24.72 0.75 -13.02
N THR A 269 -24.12 -0.17 -13.74
CA THR A 269 -22.77 0.00 -14.31
C THR A 269 -22.75 1.18 -15.28
N ASP A 270 -23.75 1.29 -16.15
CA ASP A 270 -23.87 2.40 -17.12
C ASP A 270 -24.05 3.74 -16.41
N PHE A 271 -24.89 3.79 -15.36
CA PHE A 271 -25.07 4.98 -14.53
C PHE A 271 -23.76 5.43 -13.86
N VAL A 272 -23.06 4.50 -13.21
CA VAL A 272 -21.82 4.83 -12.48
C VAL A 272 -20.71 5.24 -13.45
N THR A 273 -20.64 4.62 -14.63
CA THR A 273 -19.73 5.04 -15.71
C THR A 273 -20.03 6.48 -16.12
N SER A 274 -21.30 6.78 -16.41
CA SER A 274 -21.72 8.13 -16.78
C SER A 274 -21.44 9.16 -15.68
N MET A 275 -21.69 8.82 -14.42
CA MET A 275 -21.32 9.68 -13.28
C MET A 275 -19.82 9.94 -13.22
N LEU A 276 -19.01 8.88 -13.34
CA LEU A 276 -17.56 8.97 -13.29
C LEU A 276 -17.03 9.87 -14.40
N GLU A 277 -17.45 9.66 -15.64
CA GLU A 277 -17.01 10.42 -16.81
C GLU A 277 -17.39 11.90 -16.70
N GLU A 278 -18.69 12.21 -16.52
CA GLU A 278 -19.18 13.58 -16.50
C GLU A 278 -18.61 14.38 -15.32
N SER A 279 -18.46 13.73 -14.16
CA SER A 279 -17.92 14.38 -12.97
C SER A 279 -16.41 14.52 -13.01
N THR A 280 -15.68 13.58 -13.61
CA THR A 280 -14.22 13.69 -13.78
C THR A 280 -13.86 14.77 -14.79
N LEU A 281 -14.56 14.83 -15.93
CA LEU A 281 -14.40 15.89 -16.94
C LEU A 281 -14.53 17.30 -16.33
N ARG A 282 -15.42 17.45 -15.34
CA ARG A 282 -15.68 18.71 -14.65
C ARG A 282 -14.90 18.88 -13.34
N LYS A 283 -13.97 17.97 -13.03
CA LYS A 283 -13.17 17.98 -11.79
C LYS A 283 -14.04 18.04 -10.52
N ALA A 284 -15.20 17.41 -10.56
CA ALA A 284 -16.14 17.40 -9.45
C ALA A 284 -15.79 16.35 -8.40
N ILE A 285 -15.19 15.21 -8.79
CA ILE A 285 -14.81 14.16 -7.83
C ILE A 285 -13.45 14.49 -7.19
N PRO A 286 -13.35 14.56 -5.85
CA PRO A 286 -12.07 14.78 -5.18
C PRO A 286 -11.14 13.57 -5.36
N VAL A 287 -9.83 13.84 -5.44
CA VAL A 287 -8.78 12.83 -5.52
C VAL A 287 -8.01 12.81 -4.21
N HIS A 288 -7.83 11.64 -3.62
CA HIS A 288 -7.08 11.44 -2.38
C HIS A 288 -5.95 10.44 -2.60
N LYS A 289 -4.81 10.67 -1.95
CA LYS A 289 -3.73 9.69 -1.95
C LYS A 289 -4.08 8.49 -1.09
N MET A 290 -3.73 7.29 -1.55
CA MET A 290 -3.93 6.03 -0.84
C MET A 290 -2.63 5.27 -0.69
N ALA A 291 -2.30 4.92 0.56
CA ALA A 291 -1.12 4.14 0.87
C ALA A 291 -1.51 2.69 1.21
N SER A 292 -0.83 1.73 0.55
CA SER A 292 -0.97 0.30 0.83
C SER A 292 -0.02 -0.20 1.94
N THR A 293 0.97 0.63 2.27
CA THR A 293 2.03 0.39 3.27
C THR A 293 2.35 1.68 4.02
N LEU A 294 2.79 1.57 5.27
CA LEU A 294 3.36 2.66 6.05
C LEU A 294 4.89 2.75 5.82
N GLY A 295 5.61 3.51 6.64
CA GLY A 295 7.06 3.65 6.55
C GLY A 295 7.51 4.59 5.42
N TRP A 296 8.74 4.41 4.94
CA TRP A 296 9.32 5.27 3.90
C TRP A 296 8.58 5.12 2.58
N THR A 297 8.30 6.24 1.92
CA THR A 297 7.86 6.27 0.52
C THR A 297 8.96 5.75 -0.41
N SER A 298 8.58 5.34 -1.61
CA SER A 298 9.51 4.82 -2.62
C SER A 298 10.62 5.81 -3.01
N ASP A 299 10.37 7.11 -2.90
CA ASP A 299 11.37 8.17 -3.13
C ASP A 299 12.16 8.56 -1.87
N GLY A 300 11.85 7.95 -0.72
CA GLY A 300 12.51 8.17 0.57
C GLY A 300 12.26 9.55 1.20
N LYS A 301 11.34 10.36 0.66
CA LYS A 301 11.11 11.74 1.16
C LYS A 301 10.15 11.81 2.33
N GLU A 302 9.16 10.93 2.35
CA GLU A 302 8.11 10.88 3.36
C GLU A 302 8.17 9.56 4.13
N PHE A 303 7.76 9.61 5.39
CA PHE A 303 7.57 8.44 6.24
C PHE A 303 6.13 8.46 6.75
N LEU A 304 5.29 7.58 6.22
CA LEU A 304 3.90 7.48 6.61
C LEU A 304 3.79 6.72 7.94
N PRO A 305 3.00 7.21 8.92
CA PRO A 305 2.07 8.35 8.84
C PRO A 305 2.61 9.66 9.45
N TYR A 306 3.91 9.79 9.66
CA TYR A 306 4.49 10.84 10.51
C TYR A 306 4.81 12.14 9.81
N THR A 307 5.33 12.07 8.59
CA THR A 307 5.68 13.27 7.81
C THR A 307 4.52 13.77 6.96
N SER A 308 3.51 12.92 6.73
CA SER A 308 2.34 13.24 5.92
C SER A 308 1.10 12.58 6.51
N LYS A 309 0.05 13.39 6.69
CA LYS A 309 -1.21 12.96 7.31
C LYS A 309 -2.36 12.85 6.29
N GLU A 310 -2.18 13.41 5.10
CA GLU A 310 -3.22 13.47 4.07
C GLU A 310 -3.15 12.23 3.17
N PHE A 311 -3.55 11.08 3.72
CA PHE A 311 -3.69 9.85 2.95
C PHE A 311 -4.75 8.93 3.56
N VAL A 312 -5.26 8.02 2.74
CA VAL A 312 -6.10 6.91 3.18
C VAL A 312 -5.27 5.63 3.24
N PHE A 313 -5.31 4.94 4.38
CA PHE A 313 -4.65 3.65 4.51
C PHE A 313 -5.56 2.54 3.96
N GLU A 314 -5.10 1.86 2.92
CA GLU A 314 -5.90 0.86 2.19
C GLU A 314 -6.35 -0.31 3.08
N LYS A 315 -5.53 -0.70 4.05
CA LYS A 315 -5.72 -1.89 4.87
C LYS A 315 -6.40 -1.61 6.21
N GLU A 316 -7.04 -0.45 6.38
CA GLU A 316 -7.75 -0.09 7.62
C GLU A 316 -8.80 -1.15 8.01
N ASP A 317 -9.59 -1.63 7.04
CA ASP A 317 -10.57 -2.71 7.26
C ASP A 317 -9.93 -4.04 7.72
N GLN A 318 -8.68 -4.30 7.30
CA GLN A 318 -7.95 -5.54 7.64
C GLN A 318 -7.22 -5.43 8.98
N TYR A 319 -6.79 -4.22 9.34
CA TYR A 319 -6.09 -3.91 10.58
C TYR A 319 -6.73 -2.73 11.28
N PRO A 320 -7.94 -2.92 11.84
CA PRO A 320 -8.59 -1.88 12.63
C PRO A 320 -7.64 -1.36 13.69
N GLU A 321 -7.66 -0.04 13.90
CA GLU A 321 -6.87 0.65 14.93
C GLU A 321 -5.35 0.61 14.74
N LEU A 322 -4.79 -0.07 13.73
CA LEU A 322 -3.33 -0.06 13.51
C LEU A 322 -2.82 1.36 13.28
N LEU A 323 -3.43 2.06 12.33
CA LEU A 323 -3.04 3.43 12.01
C LEU A 323 -3.30 4.34 13.22
N HIS A 324 -4.43 4.18 13.89
CA HIS A 324 -4.76 4.92 15.11
C HIS A 324 -3.68 4.72 16.19
N ASN A 325 -3.33 3.47 16.51
CA ASN A 325 -2.35 3.14 17.54
C ASN A 325 -0.94 3.66 17.24
N LEU A 326 -0.58 3.79 15.97
CA LEU A 326 0.70 4.34 15.53
C LEU A 326 0.72 5.87 15.46
N THR A 327 -0.44 6.51 15.29
CA THR A 327 -0.56 7.98 15.11
C THR A 327 -0.95 8.72 16.38
N THR A 328 -1.58 8.04 17.34
CA THR A 328 -2.02 8.64 18.61
C THR A 328 -0.84 8.92 19.54
N GLU A 329 -0.65 10.19 19.88
CA GLU A 329 0.20 10.65 20.98
C GLU A 329 -0.65 10.73 22.25
N ALA A 330 -0.51 9.74 23.14
CA ALA A 330 -1.21 9.73 24.43
C ALA A 330 -0.31 10.30 25.52
N GLY A 331 -0.86 11.19 26.35
CA GLY A 331 -0.10 11.89 27.39
C GLY A 331 0.81 12.99 26.85
N LYS A 332 1.66 13.57 27.72
CA LYS A 332 2.61 14.63 27.35
C LYS A 332 3.98 14.04 27.03
N TYR A 333 4.61 14.58 25.98
CA TYR A 333 5.92 14.13 25.56
C TYR A 333 6.99 14.32 26.64
N GLU A 334 6.96 15.45 27.33
CA GLU A 334 7.96 15.81 28.35
C GLU A 334 7.90 14.85 29.54
N ASP A 335 6.69 14.48 29.95
CA ASP A 335 6.46 13.50 31.02
C ASP A 335 6.92 12.12 30.56
N TRP A 336 6.56 11.71 29.33
CA TRP A 336 6.99 10.44 28.76
C TRP A 336 8.51 10.35 28.68
N LEU A 337 9.17 11.40 28.18
CA LEU A 337 10.62 11.46 28.02
C LEU A 337 11.32 11.35 29.37
N THR A 338 10.81 12.06 30.40
CA THR A 338 11.38 12.04 31.75
C THR A 338 11.35 10.62 32.32
N ILE A 339 10.18 9.96 32.30
CA ILE A 339 10.05 8.60 32.82
C ILE A 339 10.83 7.59 31.97
N TYR A 340 10.85 7.74 30.64
CA TYR A 340 11.63 6.85 29.77
C TYR A 340 13.13 6.95 30.06
N LYS A 341 13.67 8.17 30.25
CA LYS A 341 15.06 8.39 30.68
C LYS A 341 15.33 7.80 32.07
N GLU A 342 14.38 7.88 33.00
CA GLU A 342 14.48 7.23 34.32
C GLU A 342 14.69 5.70 34.17
N VAL A 343 13.90 5.04 33.30
CA VAL A 343 14.07 3.60 33.04
C VAL A 343 15.41 3.31 32.33
N ARG A 344 15.82 4.12 31.35
CA ARG A 344 17.13 3.98 30.67
C ARG A 344 18.30 4.09 31.66
N ALA A 345 18.20 5.02 32.60
CA ALA A 345 19.23 5.29 33.60
C ALA A 345 19.47 4.11 34.55
N THR A 346 18.55 3.14 34.66
CA THR A 346 18.77 1.91 35.43
C THR A 346 19.82 0.99 34.79
N ARG A 347 20.26 1.26 33.55
CA ARG A 347 21.26 0.49 32.80
C ARG A 347 20.91 -0.99 32.64
N VAL A 348 19.62 -1.35 32.74
CA VAL A 348 19.15 -2.71 32.48
C VAL A 348 19.33 -3.01 30.99
N LYS A 349 20.31 -3.87 30.67
CA LYS A 349 20.80 -4.13 29.31
C LYS A 349 19.68 -4.45 28.32
N MET A 350 18.72 -5.29 28.70
CA MET A 350 17.60 -5.67 27.82
C MET A 350 16.71 -4.51 27.41
N PHE A 351 16.55 -3.47 28.25
CA PHE A 351 15.70 -2.32 27.94
C PHE A 351 16.39 -1.33 27.01
N ASN A 352 17.67 -1.06 27.23
CA ASN A 352 18.45 -0.23 26.33
C ASN A 352 18.63 -0.92 24.97
N PHE A 353 18.81 -2.24 24.96
CA PHE A 353 18.80 -3.05 23.73
C PHE A 353 17.46 -2.97 22.98
N ALA A 354 16.33 -3.16 23.68
CA ALA A 354 14.99 -3.02 23.09
C ALA A 354 14.77 -1.62 22.48
N THR A 355 15.24 -0.58 23.17
CA THR A 355 15.14 0.81 22.70
C THR A 355 15.82 1.00 21.34
N ILE A 356 17.10 0.60 21.24
CA ILE A 356 17.86 0.77 19.99
C ILE A 356 17.35 -0.16 18.88
N ALA A 357 16.85 -1.35 19.23
CA ALA A 357 16.23 -2.28 18.29
C ALA A 357 15.00 -1.66 17.61
N LEU A 358 14.14 -0.98 18.37
CA LEU A 358 12.94 -0.33 17.82
C LEU A 358 13.28 0.93 17.02
N LEU A 359 14.30 1.69 17.42
CA LEU A 359 14.73 2.89 16.69
C LEU A 359 15.52 2.55 15.41
N ALA A 360 16.15 1.38 15.33
CA ALA A 360 16.88 0.93 14.15
C ALA A 360 16.00 0.67 12.92
N SER A 361 14.74 0.29 13.08
CA SER A 361 13.84 -0.08 11.97
C SER A 361 13.73 0.97 10.86
N PRO A 362 13.45 2.26 11.13
CA PRO A 362 13.43 3.29 10.09
C PRO A 362 14.79 3.52 9.44
N ILE A 363 15.92 3.23 10.11
CA ILE A 363 17.27 3.33 9.54
C ILE A 363 17.46 2.23 8.48
N VAL A 364 17.09 1.00 8.82
CA VAL A 364 17.12 -0.15 7.92
C VAL A 364 16.35 0.16 6.63
N GLY A 365 15.15 0.74 6.75
CA GLY A 365 14.33 1.11 5.60
C GLY A 365 14.82 2.32 4.79
N MET A 366 15.64 3.18 5.39
CA MET A 366 16.15 4.41 4.77
C MET A 366 17.39 4.15 3.91
N LEU A 367 18.25 3.21 4.31
CA LEU A 367 19.56 3.01 3.70
C LEU A 367 19.45 2.14 2.42
N PRO A 368 19.94 2.62 1.26
CA PRO A 368 19.78 1.91 -0.01
C PRO A 368 20.65 0.65 -0.13
N ASP A 369 21.74 0.57 0.64
CA ASP A 369 22.64 -0.58 0.65
C ASP A 369 22.23 -1.67 1.67
N VAL A 370 21.19 -1.43 2.46
CA VAL A 370 20.67 -2.37 3.45
C VAL A 370 19.45 -3.07 2.87
N GLY A 371 19.65 -4.25 2.28
CA GLY A 371 18.58 -5.02 1.65
C GLY A 371 17.75 -5.89 2.59
N ASN A 372 18.15 -6.03 3.86
CA ASN A 372 17.54 -6.98 4.78
C ASN A 372 17.36 -6.37 6.18
N GLY A 373 16.26 -6.77 6.82
CA GLY A 373 16.03 -6.56 8.23
C GLY A 373 16.73 -7.60 9.11
N PHE A 374 16.43 -7.54 10.40
CA PHE A 374 16.95 -8.50 11.38
C PHE A 374 16.05 -8.57 12.62
N ILE A 375 16.24 -9.63 13.40
CA ILE A 375 15.49 -9.90 14.62
C ILE A 375 16.35 -9.54 15.83
N CYS A 376 15.75 -8.85 16.78
CA CYS A 376 16.30 -8.57 18.09
C CYS A 376 15.49 -9.37 19.12
N ASN A 377 16.17 -10.19 19.91
CA ASN A 377 15.51 -11.06 20.88
C ASN A 377 16.01 -10.81 22.31
N ILE A 378 15.07 -10.82 23.26
CA ILE A 378 15.37 -10.87 24.69
C ILE A 378 15.01 -12.27 25.19
N TYR A 379 16.00 -13.06 25.58
CA TYR A 379 15.78 -14.44 26.04
C TYR A 379 16.11 -14.64 27.52
N GLY A 380 15.51 -15.64 28.14
CA GLY A 380 15.85 -16.07 29.50
C GLY A 380 14.64 -16.60 30.26
N ASN A 381 14.82 -16.86 31.55
CA ASN A 381 13.78 -17.46 32.39
C ASN A 381 12.49 -16.62 32.45
N THR A 382 11.37 -17.27 32.76
CA THR A 382 10.09 -16.60 33.01
C THR A 382 10.19 -15.69 34.24
N HIS A 383 9.36 -14.64 34.29
CA HIS A 383 9.32 -13.66 35.38
C HIS A 383 10.57 -12.78 35.56
N THR A 384 11.42 -12.65 34.55
CA THR A 384 12.60 -11.76 34.56
C THR A 384 12.34 -10.35 34.01
N GLY A 385 11.07 -9.99 33.75
CA GLY A 385 10.69 -8.66 33.28
C GLY A 385 10.72 -8.44 31.77
N LYS A 386 10.97 -9.47 30.95
CA LYS A 386 11.05 -9.38 29.47
C LYS A 386 9.80 -8.74 28.83
N THR A 387 8.61 -9.19 29.20
CA THR A 387 7.35 -8.65 28.66
C THR A 387 7.14 -7.19 29.04
N ILE A 388 7.48 -6.82 30.28
CA ILE A 388 7.40 -5.43 30.77
C ILE A 388 8.38 -4.57 29.96
N CYS A 389 9.60 -5.07 29.75
CA CYS A 389 10.61 -4.41 28.94
C CYS A 389 10.11 -4.11 27.53
N THR A 390 9.56 -5.11 26.82
CA THR A 390 9.06 -4.93 25.46
C THR A 390 7.85 -3.98 25.40
N GLN A 391 6.97 -4.01 26.40
CA GLN A 391 5.82 -3.11 26.50
C GLN A 391 6.25 -1.66 26.74
N MET A 392 7.12 -1.41 27.72
CA MET A 392 7.63 -0.07 27.99
C MET A 392 8.40 0.49 26.78
N ALA A 393 9.29 -0.31 26.17
CA ALA A 393 10.08 0.13 25.02
C ALA A 393 9.21 0.39 23.78
N GLY A 394 8.17 -0.41 23.54
CA GLY A 394 7.27 -0.24 22.40
C GLY A 394 6.48 1.07 22.42
N THR A 395 6.33 1.71 23.59
CA THR A 395 5.69 3.04 23.69
C THR A 395 6.40 4.14 22.91
N ILE A 396 7.62 3.90 22.42
CA ILE A 396 8.31 4.76 21.44
C ILE A 396 7.41 5.04 20.22
N TRP A 397 6.74 4.00 19.68
CA TRP A 397 6.02 4.08 18.41
C TRP A 397 4.50 4.18 18.57
N GLY A 398 3.94 3.67 19.66
CA GLY A 398 2.50 3.65 19.86
C GLY A 398 2.08 2.80 21.04
N ARG A 399 0.76 2.56 21.16
CA ARG A 399 0.21 1.70 22.22
C ARG A 399 0.72 0.27 22.07
N THR A 400 1.13 -0.34 23.18
CA THR A 400 1.51 -1.76 23.27
C THR A 400 0.47 -2.58 24.05
N GLY A 401 0.57 -3.90 24.00
CA GLY A 401 -0.37 -4.83 24.63
C GLY A 401 -1.51 -5.24 23.70
N LYS A 402 -2.61 -5.76 24.25
CA LYS A 402 -3.70 -6.40 23.49
C LYS A 402 -4.36 -5.49 22.45
N ASP A 403 -4.54 -4.22 22.78
CA ASP A 403 -5.15 -3.22 21.89
C ASP A 403 -4.08 -2.37 21.17
N GLY A 404 -2.84 -2.85 21.14
CA GLY A 404 -1.68 -2.12 20.61
C GLY A 404 -1.27 -2.56 19.21
N TYR A 405 -0.12 -2.07 18.75
CA TYR A 405 0.45 -2.48 17.46
C TYR A 405 1.32 -3.76 17.55
N ALA A 406 1.65 -4.21 18.76
CA ALA A 406 2.33 -5.47 19.02
C ALA A 406 1.45 -6.67 18.66
N VAL A 407 2.06 -7.78 18.25
CA VAL A 407 1.35 -9.01 17.88
C VAL A 407 1.93 -10.20 18.63
N THR A 408 1.22 -11.32 18.67
CA THR A 408 1.75 -12.59 19.18
C THR A 408 2.17 -13.49 18.00
N MET A 409 3.07 -14.45 18.26
CA MET A 409 3.46 -15.46 17.27
C MET A 409 2.35 -16.50 16.97
N ASN A 410 1.21 -16.44 17.67
CA ASN A 410 0.05 -17.32 17.46
C ASN A 410 -0.78 -16.96 16.20
N GLY A 411 -0.13 -16.78 15.06
CA GLY A 411 -0.74 -16.43 13.78
C GLY A 411 -0.26 -17.29 12.63
N THR A 412 -0.88 -17.15 11.45
CA THR A 412 -0.35 -17.79 10.23
C THR A 412 0.79 -16.96 9.64
N TYR A 413 1.72 -17.61 8.94
CA TYR A 413 2.78 -16.91 8.20
C TYR A 413 2.22 -15.85 7.25
N ALA A 414 1.14 -16.17 6.53
CA ALA A 414 0.50 -15.22 5.61
C ALA A 414 -0.05 -13.98 6.35
N GLY A 415 -0.57 -14.16 7.57
CA GLY A 415 -0.98 -13.06 8.44
C GLY A 415 0.21 -12.18 8.85
N MET A 416 1.33 -12.79 9.24
CA MET A 416 2.57 -12.10 9.59
C MET A 416 3.18 -11.35 8.39
N GLU A 417 3.23 -11.97 7.21
CA GLU A 417 3.68 -11.32 5.97
C GLU A 417 2.85 -10.07 5.66
N THR A 418 1.52 -10.18 5.78
CA THR A 418 0.61 -9.06 5.47
C THR A 418 0.79 -7.93 6.48
N ARG A 419 1.02 -8.27 7.77
CA ARG A 419 1.29 -7.29 8.84
C ARG A 419 2.63 -6.59 8.65
N MET A 420 3.70 -7.33 8.36
CA MET A 420 5.02 -6.74 8.09
C MET A 420 4.99 -5.87 6.85
N ASN A 421 4.29 -6.27 5.79
CA ASN A 421 4.10 -5.42 4.61
C ASN A 421 3.33 -4.14 4.91
N ALA A 422 2.30 -4.21 5.75
CA ALA A 422 1.57 -3.02 6.20
C ALA A 422 2.48 -2.04 6.98
N MET A 423 3.33 -2.56 7.88
CA MET A 423 4.25 -1.77 8.72
C MET A 423 5.49 -1.26 7.96
N LYS A 424 5.94 -2.02 6.96
CA LYS A 424 7.08 -1.81 6.04
C LYS A 424 8.42 -1.51 6.72
N ASN A 425 8.55 -0.35 7.36
CA ASN A 425 9.76 0.15 8.04
C ASN A 425 9.51 0.61 9.49
N ILE A 426 8.27 0.56 9.98
CA ILE A 426 7.94 0.70 11.40
C ILE A 426 8.22 -0.64 12.09
N PRO A 427 8.89 -0.70 13.26
CA PRO A 427 9.28 -1.97 13.87
C PRO A 427 8.08 -2.82 14.26
N LEU A 428 8.25 -4.15 14.20
CA LEU A 428 7.26 -5.10 14.70
C LEU A 428 7.69 -5.59 16.07
N ILE A 429 6.75 -5.63 17.01
CA ILE A 429 6.95 -6.30 18.30
C ILE A 429 6.17 -7.60 18.26
N ILE A 430 6.86 -8.71 18.53
CA ILE A 430 6.27 -10.02 18.75
C ILE A 430 6.35 -10.34 20.23
N GLU A 431 5.19 -10.43 20.88
CA GLU A 431 5.09 -10.87 22.26
C GLU A 431 5.23 -12.39 22.31
N ASP A 432 6.37 -12.82 22.85
CA ASP A 432 6.73 -14.20 23.16
C ASP A 432 6.74 -15.13 21.93
N ALA A 433 7.95 -15.41 21.44
CA ALA A 433 8.18 -16.32 20.33
C ALA A 433 7.77 -17.76 20.66
N ASN A 434 7.70 -18.14 21.94
CA ASN A 434 7.28 -19.47 22.37
C ASN A 434 5.76 -19.69 22.15
N ASN A 435 4.95 -18.64 21.93
CA ASN A 435 3.53 -18.75 21.64
C ASN A 435 3.20 -19.26 20.22
N THR A 436 4.19 -19.77 19.49
CA THR A 436 3.96 -20.51 18.25
C THR A 436 3.37 -21.90 18.54
N LYS A 437 2.52 -22.40 17.64
CA LYS A 437 2.01 -23.79 17.72
C LYS A 437 3.09 -24.83 17.46
N ASN A 438 4.13 -24.46 16.71
CA ASN A 438 5.23 -25.33 16.36
C ASN A 438 6.56 -24.58 16.50
N PRO A 439 7.43 -24.93 17.46
CA PRO A 439 8.72 -24.27 17.63
C PRO A 439 9.64 -24.35 16.40
N GLU A 440 9.47 -25.37 15.55
CA GLU A 440 10.20 -25.53 14.28
C GLU A 440 9.87 -24.43 13.26
N ASP A 441 8.83 -23.62 13.50
CA ASP A 441 8.46 -22.48 12.67
C ASP A 441 9.33 -21.23 12.93
N ILE A 442 10.03 -21.16 14.07
CA ILE A 442 10.85 -20.00 14.45
C ILE A 442 11.98 -19.72 13.43
N PRO A 443 12.81 -20.69 13.00
CA PRO A 443 13.83 -20.45 11.97
C PRO A 443 13.26 -19.90 10.66
N ARG A 444 12.12 -20.43 10.23
CA ARG A 444 11.45 -19.97 9.01
C ARG A 444 10.93 -18.54 9.18
N PHE A 445 10.39 -18.21 10.34
CA PHE A 445 10.00 -16.84 10.67
C PHE A 445 11.21 -15.88 10.63
N ILE A 446 12.33 -16.22 11.27
CA ILE A 446 13.56 -15.39 11.28
C ILE A 446 13.96 -15.04 9.85
N MET A 447 14.03 -16.05 8.97
CA MET A 447 14.41 -15.85 7.57
C MET A 447 13.39 -15.00 6.82
N MET A 448 12.09 -15.28 6.97
CA MET A 448 11.02 -14.53 6.31
C MET A 448 11.04 -13.06 6.72
N ALA A 449 11.05 -12.78 8.03
CA ALA A 449 11.02 -11.43 8.56
C ALA A 449 12.28 -10.64 8.19
N SER A 450 13.46 -11.28 8.23
CA SER A 450 14.74 -10.61 7.91
C SER A 450 14.95 -10.38 6.42
N ASN A 451 14.53 -11.31 5.55
CA ASN A 451 14.70 -11.17 4.09
C ASN A 451 13.79 -10.09 3.48
N GLY A 452 12.76 -9.64 4.20
CA GLY A 452 11.96 -8.51 3.75
C GLY A 452 10.99 -8.80 2.60
N MET A 453 10.73 -10.08 2.29
CA MET A 453 9.89 -10.47 1.15
C MET A 453 8.97 -11.65 1.51
N GLY A 454 7.70 -11.53 1.12
CA GLY A 454 6.71 -12.60 1.27
C GLY A 454 6.81 -13.65 0.16
N ALA A 455 6.05 -14.74 0.30
CA ALA A 455 5.98 -15.75 -0.74
C ALA A 455 5.38 -15.21 -2.06
N LEU A 456 6.03 -15.53 -3.18
CA LEU A 456 5.49 -15.30 -4.53
C LEU A 456 4.27 -16.20 -4.73
N ARG A 457 3.14 -15.61 -5.14
CA ARG A 457 1.88 -16.34 -5.33
C ARG A 457 1.36 -16.09 -6.74
N ALA A 458 0.99 -17.15 -7.44
CA ALA A 458 0.32 -17.02 -8.73
C ALA A 458 -1.11 -16.50 -8.56
N THR A 459 -1.59 -15.72 -9.52
CA THR A 459 -3.00 -15.36 -9.66
C THR A 459 -3.75 -16.42 -10.45
N LYS A 460 -5.09 -16.38 -10.43
CA LYS A 460 -5.95 -17.27 -11.22
C LYS A 460 -5.67 -17.18 -12.74
N ASN A 461 -5.08 -16.07 -13.20
CA ASN A 461 -4.79 -15.80 -14.60
C ASN A 461 -3.32 -16.10 -14.97
N MET A 462 -2.64 -16.98 -14.22
CA MET A 462 -1.23 -17.34 -14.42
C MET A 462 -0.22 -16.17 -14.35
N GLY A 463 -0.63 -15.01 -13.83
CA GLY A 463 0.27 -13.92 -13.44
C GLY A 463 0.74 -14.07 -11.98
N ASN A 464 1.51 -13.11 -11.47
CA ASN A 464 1.89 -13.08 -10.05
C ASN A 464 1.07 -12.04 -9.28
N ARG A 465 0.62 -12.39 -8.08
CA ARG A 465 0.09 -11.41 -7.12
C ARG A 465 1.21 -10.46 -6.72
N THR A 466 0.87 -9.22 -6.41
CA THR A 466 1.80 -8.24 -5.87
C THR A 466 2.61 -8.84 -4.73
N LEU A 467 3.94 -8.86 -4.91
CA LEU A 467 4.86 -9.37 -3.91
C LEU A 467 4.90 -8.43 -2.71
N TYR A 468 4.63 -8.97 -1.53
CA TYR A 468 4.76 -8.21 -0.29
C TYR A 468 6.23 -8.01 0.05
N LYS A 469 6.57 -6.75 0.37
CA LYS A 469 7.92 -6.32 0.74
C LYS A 469 7.90 -5.50 2.02
N TRP A 470 8.94 -5.62 2.82
CA TRP A 470 9.20 -4.85 4.03
C TRP A 470 10.71 -4.82 4.29
N ASN A 471 11.18 -3.91 5.14
CA ASN A 471 12.56 -3.87 5.58
C ASN A 471 12.62 -3.19 6.94
N MET A 472 12.74 -3.99 7.99
CA MET A 472 12.45 -3.55 9.35
C MET A 472 13.18 -4.41 10.38
N THR A 473 13.27 -3.89 11.60
CA THR A 473 13.65 -4.71 12.74
C THR A 473 12.41 -5.32 13.40
N VAL A 474 12.58 -6.52 13.94
CA VAL A 474 11.56 -7.16 14.78
C VAL A 474 12.13 -7.32 16.18
N LEU A 475 11.41 -6.83 17.19
CA LEU A 475 11.74 -7.08 18.59
C LEU A 475 10.85 -8.21 19.11
N THR A 476 11.44 -9.22 19.72
CA THR A 476 10.71 -10.30 20.39
C THR A 476 11.35 -10.66 21.72
N ASN A 477 10.64 -11.46 22.50
CA ASN A 477 11.20 -12.15 23.65
C ASN A 477 10.94 -13.66 23.57
N SER A 478 11.69 -14.44 24.34
CA SER A 478 11.60 -15.91 24.36
C SER A 478 12.18 -16.51 25.65
N GLU A 479 12.01 -17.82 25.85
CA GLU A 479 12.62 -18.53 26.98
C GLU A 479 14.08 -18.95 26.70
N ALA A 480 14.37 -19.37 25.47
CA ALA A 480 15.71 -19.72 25.00
C ALA A 480 16.12 -18.85 23.80
N THR A 481 17.37 -18.92 23.36
CA THR A 481 17.83 -18.20 22.16
C THR A 481 17.01 -18.63 20.94
N LEU A 482 16.64 -17.69 20.05
CA LEU A 482 15.81 -18.04 18.89
C LEU A 482 16.49 -19.04 17.97
N THR A 483 17.82 -19.01 17.91
CA THR A 483 18.62 -19.91 17.10
C THR A 483 18.69 -21.33 17.68
N SER A 484 18.29 -21.53 18.94
CA SER A 484 18.20 -22.88 19.52
C SER A 484 16.97 -23.65 19.04
N TYR A 485 15.89 -22.95 18.71
CA TYR A 485 14.69 -23.55 18.13
C TYR A 485 14.99 -24.02 16.69
N GLY A 486 14.53 -25.22 16.33
CA GLY A 486 14.86 -25.87 15.05
C GLY A 486 15.96 -26.94 15.11
N HIS A 487 16.57 -27.19 16.28
CA HIS A 487 17.56 -28.27 16.44
C HIS A 487 16.94 -29.60 16.92
N ASN A 488 15.69 -29.59 17.39
CA ASN A 488 15.08 -30.75 18.04
C ASN A 488 14.33 -31.69 17.07
N GLY A 489 14.20 -31.32 15.78
CA GLY A 489 13.39 -32.04 14.78
C GLY A 489 14.11 -32.55 13.52
N GLY A 490 15.44 -32.60 13.49
CA GLY A 490 16.21 -33.13 12.34
C GLY A 490 16.27 -32.22 11.09
N LYS A 491 15.99 -30.92 11.25
CA LYS A 491 16.26 -29.89 10.24
C LYS A 491 16.96 -28.72 10.91
N ALA A 492 18.26 -28.87 11.14
CA ALA A 492 19.05 -27.79 11.73
C ALA A 492 18.80 -26.47 10.97
N GLY A 493 18.56 -25.40 11.71
CA GLY A 493 18.37 -24.08 11.12
C GLY A 493 19.60 -23.68 10.28
N ASN A 494 19.36 -23.17 9.08
CA ASN A 494 20.41 -22.67 8.18
C ASN A 494 21.28 -21.64 8.93
N GLY A 495 22.60 -21.63 8.70
CA GLY A 495 23.53 -20.67 9.32
C GLY A 495 23.11 -19.19 9.21
N GLY A 496 22.28 -18.87 8.21
CA GLY A 496 21.65 -17.57 8.05
C GLY A 496 20.89 -17.06 9.29
N ILE A 497 20.23 -17.93 10.08
CA ILE A 497 19.43 -17.47 11.24
C ILE A 497 20.29 -16.74 12.29
N TYR A 498 21.54 -17.17 12.48
CA TYR A 498 22.48 -16.55 13.42
C TYR A 498 22.88 -15.16 12.94
N THR A 499 23.20 -15.02 11.65
CA THR A 499 23.59 -13.73 11.06
C THR A 499 22.47 -12.68 11.04
N ARG A 500 21.21 -13.13 11.24
CA ARG A 500 20.00 -12.30 11.22
C ARG A 500 19.39 -12.05 12.60
N THR A 501 19.99 -12.58 13.67
CA THR A 501 19.44 -12.49 15.03
C THR A 501 20.45 -11.89 15.98
N TYR A 502 20.04 -10.88 16.73
CA TYR A 502 20.84 -10.23 17.78
C TYR A 502 20.12 -10.47 19.11
N GLU A 503 20.82 -11.00 20.12
CA GLU A 503 20.17 -11.52 21.31
C GLU A 503 20.78 -10.97 22.59
N THR A 504 19.94 -10.57 23.54
CA THR A 504 20.36 -10.23 24.90
C THR A 504 19.70 -11.16 25.90
N LYS A 505 20.49 -11.67 26.85
CA LYS A 505 19.97 -12.47 27.94
C LYS A 505 19.36 -11.57 29.01
N SER A 506 18.19 -11.93 29.53
CA SER A 506 17.65 -11.34 30.75
C SER A 506 18.49 -11.77 31.95
N GLU A 507 18.41 -11.01 33.04
CA GLU A 507 18.95 -11.47 34.32
C GLU A 507 18.28 -12.78 34.79
N LYS A 508 18.89 -13.48 35.75
CA LYS A 508 18.35 -14.73 36.31
C LYS A 508 17.02 -14.51 37.03
N THR A 509 16.84 -13.32 37.59
CA THR A 509 15.66 -12.87 38.33
C THR A 509 15.16 -11.56 37.75
N PHE A 510 14.04 -11.06 38.28
CA PHE A 510 13.59 -9.71 37.99
C PHE A 510 14.71 -8.68 38.30
N PRO A 511 14.93 -7.65 37.46
CA PRO A 511 15.95 -6.65 37.72
C PRO A 511 15.67 -5.90 39.03
N LYS A 512 16.61 -5.94 39.96
CA LYS A 512 16.47 -5.26 41.27
C LYS A 512 16.19 -3.76 41.11
N ALA A 513 16.82 -3.12 40.12
CA ALA A 513 16.62 -1.70 39.82
C ALA A 513 15.18 -1.36 39.39
N TRP A 514 14.37 -2.36 39.03
CA TRP A 514 12.98 -2.18 38.62
C TRP A 514 11.98 -2.52 39.71
N GLU A 515 12.34 -3.30 40.74
CA GLU A 515 11.41 -3.83 41.75
C GLU A 515 10.55 -2.74 42.41
N ALA A 516 11.13 -1.57 42.71
CA ALA A 516 10.43 -0.49 43.39
C ALA A 516 9.43 0.28 42.49
N ASN A 517 9.68 0.34 41.17
CA ASN A 517 8.99 1.27 40.27
C ASN A 517 8.27 0.58 39.08
N ALA A 518 8.49 -0.71 38.84
CA ALA A 518 7.98 -1.39 37.64
C ALA A 518 6.47 -1.24 37.44
N ASP A 519 5.68 -1.37 38.51
CA ASP A 519 4.21 -1.25 38.40
C ASP A 519 3.76 0.19 38.15
N LYS A 520 4.45 1.18 38.74
CA LYS A 520 4.24 2.60 38.44
C LYS A 520 4.54 2.88 36.97
N TRP A 521 5.67 2.39 36.46
CA TRP A 521 6.04 2.59 35.05
C TRP A 521 5.07 1.91 34.11
N LYS A 522 4.62 0.67 34.38
CA LYS A 522 3.58 0.01 33.59
C LYS A 522 2.30 0.85 33.50
N GLN A 523 1.80 1.32 34.64
CA GLN A 523 0.59 2.15 34.69
C GLN A 523 0.78 3.45 33.91
N PHE A 524 1.95 4.08 34.04
CA PHE A 524 2.30 5.28 33.29
C PHE A 524 2.33 5.03 31.77
N PHE A 525 3.06 4.02 31.31
CA PHE A 525 3.21 3.69 29.89
C PHE A 525 1.94 3.12 29.24
N ALA A 526 0.99 2.61 30.03
CA ALA A 526 -0.32 2.20 29.51
C ALA A 526 -1.14 3.37 28.92
N VAL A 527 -0.88 4.61 29.37
CA VAL A 527 -1.59 5.82 28.93
C VAL A 527 -0.66 6.92 28.40
N ASN A 528 0.65 6.67 28.32
CA ASN A 528 1.64 7.59 27.75
C ASN A 528 2.48 6.86 26.69
N TYR A 529 2.27 7.17 25.40
CA TYR A 529 2.92 6.47 24.28
C TYR A 529 2.84 7.27 22.96
N GLY A 530 3.59 6.82 21.95
CA GLY A 530 3.51 7.33 20.57
C GLY A 530 4.40 8.54 20.26
N HIS A 531 5.30 8.92 21.16
CA HIS A 531 6.00 10.20 21.08
C HIS A 531 7.35 10.16 20.35
N ALA A 532 8.19 9.19 20.67
CA ALA A 532 9.61 9.22 20.29
C ALA A 532 9.89 8.74 18.87
N GLY A 533 9.16 7.74 18.36
CA GLY A 533 9.39 7.17 17.03
C GLY A 533 9.24 8.20 15.92
N ARG A 534 8.18 9.02 15.97
CA ARG A 534 7.96 10.12 15.03
C ARG A 534 9.04 11.19 15.08
N ARG A 535 9.52 11.56 16.29
CA ARG A 535 10.61 12.53 16.47
C ARG A 535 11.92 11.98 15.93
N PHE A 536 12.17 10.69 16.13
CA PHE A 536 13.33 10.01 15.59
C PHE A 536 13.35 9.99 14.06
N VAL A 537 12.20 9.75 13.41
CA VAL A 537 12.07 9.86 11.95
C VAL A 537 12.42 11.26 11.45
N GLU A 538 11.97 12.32 12.13
CA GLU A 538 12.37 13.70 11.79
C GLU A 538 13.87 13.95 11.98
N ILE A 539 14.49 13.36 13.01
CA ILE A 539 15.95 13.39 13.20
C ILE A 539 16.65 12.72 12.02
N LEU A 540 16.22 11.53 11.59
CA LEU A 540 16.83 10.83 10.47
C LEU A 540 16.76 11.65 9.17
N LYS A 541 15.63 12.31 8.91
CA LYS A 541 15.48 13.21 7.75
C LYS A 541 16.46 14.38 7.80
N LYS A 542 16.63 14.98 8.98
CA LYS A 542 17.56 16.12 9.17
C LYS A 542 19.02 15.72 9.02
N VAL A 543 19.41 14.56 9.55
CA VAL A 543 20.79 14.04 9.43
C VAL A 543 21.08 13.63 7.99
N GLY A 544 20.12 13.01 7.32
CA GLY A 544 20.20 12.63 5.91
C GLY A 544 20.94 11.32 5.66
N VAL A 545 20.54 10.64 4.58
CA VAL A 545 20.99 9.29 4.20
C VAL A 545 22.52 9.18 4.13
N ALA A 546 23.19 10.15 3.49
CA ALA A 546 24.63 10.10 3.28
C ALA A 546 25.44 10.08 4.59
N ASN A 547 25.02 10.90 5.57
CA ASN A 547 25.68 10.95 6.88
C ASN A 547 25.41 9.68 7.70
N ILE A 548 24.17 9.17 7.66
CA ILE A 548 23.80 7.92 8.34
C ILE A 548 24.58 6.74 7.74
N GLN A 549 24.72 6.69 6.41
CA GLN A 549 25.49 5.66 5.73
C GLN A 549 26.99 5.71 6.06
N LYS A 550 27.54 6.92 6.21
CA LYS A 550 28.90 7.12 6.70
C LYS A 550 29.07 6.60 8.13
N LEU A 551 28.19 6.98 9.06
CA LEU A 551 28.20 6.50 10.44
C LEU A 551 28.11 4.96 10.50
N LYS A 552 27.19 4.35 9.73
CA LYS A 552 27.09 2.89 9.61
C LYS A 552 28.43 2.29 9.19
N SER A 553 29.05 2.84 8.15
CA SER A 553 30.30 2.33 7.60
C SER A 553 31.47 2.43 8.59
N ASP A 554 31.54 3.50 9.38
CA ASP A 554 32.58 3.71 10.37
C ASP A 554 32.42 2.74 11.56
N PHE A 555 31.21 2.60 12.10
CA PHE A 555 30.92 1.60 13.14
C PHE A 555 31.17 0.17 12.64
N MET A 556 30.76 -0.14 11.42
CA MET A 556 30.95 -1.48 10.85
C MET A 556 32.44 -1.86 10.74
N LYS A 557 33.32 -0.91 10.37
CA LYS A 557 34.78 -1.13 10.35
C LYS A 557 35.32 -1.42 11.75
N GLU A 558 34.89 -0.65 12.74
CA GLU A 558 35.31 -0.85 14.13
C GLU A 558 34.84 -2.20 14.69
N ILE A 559 33.56 -2.53 14.49
CA ILE A 559 32.96 -3.79 14.92
C ILE A 559 33.72 -4.98 14.32
N ARG A 560 33.97 -4.99 13.01
CA ARG A 560 34.71 -6.09 12.36
C ARG A 560 36.12 -6.28 12.93
N LYS A 561 36.81 -5.18 13.26
CA LYS A 561 38.15 -5.24 13.86
C LYS A 561 38.13 -5.82 15.28
N LYS A 562 37.09 -5.52 16.06
CA LYS A 562 36.96 -5.98 17.45
C LYS A 562 36.32 -7.37 17.57
N ALA A 563 35.42 -7.74 16.67
CA ALA A 563 34.73 -9.03 16.67
C ALA A 563 35.69 -10.22 16.64
N GLU A 564 36.71 -10.16 15.76
CA GLU A 564 37.72 -11.22 15.64
C GLU A 564 38.47 -11.45 16.96
N LYS A 565 38.85 -10.37 17.65
CA LYS A 565 39.55 -10.45 18.95
C LYS A 565 38.66 -10.95 20.08
N ALA A 566 37.35 -10.73 19.96
CA ALA A 566 36.36 -11.12 20.96
C ALA A 566 35.78 -12.53 20.71
N GLY A 567 36.23 -13.24 19.66
CA GLY A 567 35.65 -14.54 19.28
C GLY A 567 34.20 -14.45 18.80
N ARG A 568 33.78 -13.30 18.27
CA ARG A 568 32.40 -13.01 17.85
C ARG A 568 32.26 -12.97 16.34
N SER A 569 31.04 -13.18 15.85
CA SER A 569 30.74 -13.18 14.42
C SER A 569 30.94 -11.81 13.77
N ALA A 570 31.79 -11.76 12.73
CA ALA A 570 31.96 -10.57 11.90
C ALA A 570 30.85 -10.40 10.86
N GLU A 571 30.11 -11.48 10.56
CA GLU A 571 28.97 -11.51 9.64
C GLU A 571 27.78 -10.69 10.18
N GLN A 572 27.69 -10.53 11.49
CA GLN A 572 26.68 -9.71 12.17
C GLN A 572 27.05 -8.21 12.28
N ALA A 573 28.15 -7.78 11.65
CA ALA A 573 28.61 -6.40 11.77
C ALA A 573 27.63 -5.36 11.19
N GLU A 574 26.86 -5.70 10.14
CA GLU A 574 25.93 -4.73 9.53
C GLU A 574 24.78 -4.35 10.45
N GLY A 575 24.05 -5.35 10.97
CA GLY A 575 22.92 -5.08 11.87
C GLY A 575 23.40 -4.45 13.17
N LEU A 576 24.55 -4.87 13.70
CA LEU A 576 25.14 -4.26 14.89
C LEU A 576 25.54 -2.80 14.67
N ALA A 577 26.12 -2.47 13.50
CA ALA A 577 26.42 -1.09 13.14
C ALA A 577 25.15 -0.24 13.05
N ILE A 578 24.05 -0.77 12.50
CA ILE A 578 22.77 -0.05 12.43
C ILE A 578 22.21 0.20 13.84
N LEU A 579 22.29 -0.80 14.74
CA LEU A 579 21.92 -0.62 16.15
C LEU A 579 22.78 0.45 16.83
N MET A 580 24.09 0.50 16.55
CA MET A 580 24.97 1.56 17.06
C MET A 580 24.65 2.94 16.50
N VAL A 581 24.26 3.04 15.22
CA VAL A 581 23.78 4.31 14.64
C VAL A 581 22.50 4.74 15.35
N ALA A 582 21.57 3.82 15.62
CA ALA A 582 20.35 4.12 16.38
C ALA A 582 20.68 4.62 17.80
N ASP A 583 21.58 3.94 18.51
CA ASP A 583 22.04 4.33 19.84
C ASP A 583 22.66 5.73 19.82
N TYR A 584 23.64 5.96 18.95
CA TYR A 584 24.33 7.24 18.78
C TYR A 584 23.37 8.38 18.47
N LEU A 585 22.51 8.24 17.45
CA LEU A 585 21.58 9.29 17.06
C LEU A 585 20.52 9.55 18.15
N SER A 586 20.07 8.51 18.85
CA SER A 586 19.11 8.66 19.94
C SER A 586 19.72 9.43 21.11
N GLU A 587 20.99 9.19 21.44
CA GLU A 587 21.68 9.95 22.47
C GLU A 587 21.90 11.41 22.05
N GLN A 588 22.38 11.65 20.83
CA GLN A 588 22.70 13.01 20.38
C GLN A 588 21.47 13.93 20.29
N TYR A 589 20.32 13.40 19.87
CA TYR A 589 19.18 14.22 19.46
C TYR A 589 17.86 13.96 20.19
N LEU A 590 17.73 12.83 20.91
CA LEU A 590 16.44 12.42 21.50
C LEU A 590 16.49 12.31 23.03
N PHE A 591 17.37 11.47 23.58
CA PHE A 591 17.42 11.19 25.01
C PHE A 591 18.36 12.11 25.75
N GLN A 592 19.61 12.27 25.30
CA GLN A 592 20.63 13.10 25.96
C GLN A 592 20.73 12.77 27.45
N ASP A 593 20.90 11.48 27.78
CA ASP A 593 21.06 10.96 29.15
C ASP A 593 22.46 10.37 29.41
N GLY A 594 23.34 10.34 28.41
CA GLY A 594 24.64 9.67 28.50
C GLY A 594 24.53 8.15 28.57
N VAL A 595 23.36 7.56 28.27
CA VAL A 595 23.17 6.11 28.24
C VAL A 595 23.38 5.61 26.81
N THR A 596 24.58 5.08 26.56
CA THR A 596 24.95 4.44 25.29
C THR A 596 25.67 3.12 25.55
N PHE A 597 25.76 2.29 24.52
CA PHE A 597 26.59 1.09 24.51
C PHE A 597 27.98 1.36 23.91
N THR A 598 28.98 0.69 24.47
CA THR A 598 30.30 0.52 23.83
C THR A 598 30.24 -0.55 22.74
N VAL A 599 31.23 -0.57 21.83
CA VAL A 599 31.32 -1.64 20.81
C VAL A 599 31.48 -3.01 21.48
N GLU A 600 32.22 -3.08 22.57
CA GLU A 600 32.44 -4.29 23.36
C GLU A 600 31.13 -4.85 23.93
N GLU A 601 30.29 -4.01 24.53
CA GLU A 601 28.96 -4.42 25.01
C GLU A 601 28.04 -4.84 23.86
N MET A 602 28.11 -4.13 22.72
CA MET A 602 27.32 -4.46 21.53
C MET A 602 27.69 -5.83 20.97
N LEU A 603 28.97 -6.22 21.00
CA LEU A 603 29.43 -7.52 20.53
C LEU A 603 28.84 -8.69 21.33
N GLU A 604 28.42 -8.48 22.58
CA GLU A 604 27.73 -9.52 23.36
C GLU A 604 26.39 -9.93 22.76
N PHE A 605 25.76 -9.07 21.94
CA PHE A 605 24.50 -9.38 21.26
C PHE A 605 24.67 -10.27 20.02
N THR A 606 25.91 -10.55 19.64
CA THR A 606 26.24 -11.38 18.47
C THR A 606 26.59 -12.80 18.89
N ALA A 607 26.39 -13.74 17.98
CA ALA A 607 26.77 -15.13 18.16
C ALA A 607 28.30 -15.27 18.22
N GLU A 608 28.75 -16.33 18.90
CA GLU A 608 30.16 -16.72 18.85
C GLU A 608 30.53 -17.11 17.42
N LYS A 609 31.76 -16.78 17.00
CA LYS A 609 32.25 -16.99 15.63
C LYS A 609 31.99 -18.41 15.10
N ASP A 610 32.21 -19.39 15.97
CA ASP A 610 32.10 -20.80 15.63
C ASP A 610 30.65 -21.31 15.60
N THR A 611 29.75 -20.66 16.35
CA THR A 611 28.32 -21.03 16.35
C THR A 611 27.60 -20.69 15.06
N VAL A 612 28.13 -19.78 14.23
CA VAL A 612 27.51 -19.40 12.94
C VAL A 612 27.74 -20.46 11.86
N ARG A 613 28.87 -21.19 11.91
CA ARG A 613 29.30 -22.13 10.87
C ARG A 613 28.69 -23.54 11.08
N PRO A 614 27.87 -24.06 10.13
CA PRO A 614 27.23 -25.37 10.27
C PRO A 614 28.22 -26.53 10.47
N ALA A 615 29.34 -26.52 9.74
CA ALA A 615 30.37 -27.56 9.84
C ALA A 615 30.99 -27.64 11.24
N VAL A 616 31.26 -26.48 11.86
CA VAL A 616 31.83 -26.38 13.22
C VAL A 616 30.83 -26.89 14.26
N ARG A 617 29.54 -26.50 14.13
CA ARG A 617 28.47 -26.99 15.01
C ARG A 617 28.33 -28.51 14.95
N PHE A 618 28.34 -29.07 13.74
CA PHE A 618 28.22 -30.52 13.56
C PHE A 618 29.46 -31.26 14.07
N TYR A 619 30.66 -30.73 13.85
CA TYR A 619 31.89 -31.28 14.41
C TYR A 619 31.81 -31.42 15.94
N GLY A 620 31.34 -30.38 16.64
CA GLY A 620 31.14 -30.41 18.09
C GLY A 620 30.09 -31.41 18.59
N LYS A 621 29.30 -32.01 17.69
CA LYS A 621 28.30 -33.04 18.01
C LYS A 621 28.72 -34.47 17.69
N LEU A 622 29.82 -34.66 16.97
CA LEU A 622 30.27 -36.01 16.57
C LEU A 622 30.47 -36.95 17.76
N GLU A 623 31.08 -36.43 18.83
CA GLU A 623 31.36 -37.22 20.03
C GLU A 623 30.06 -37.60 20.76
N ASP A 624 29.13 -36.66 20.94
CA ASP A 624 27.80 -36.93 21.52
C ASP A 624 27.04 -38.01 20.72
N ILE A 625 27.04 -37.92 19.38
CA ILE A 625 26.35 -38.88 18.52
C ILE A 625 27.01 -40.27 18.61
N MET A 626 28.35 -40.32 18.64
CA MET A 626 29.10 -41.57 18.81
C MET A 626 28.79 -42.22 20.16
N ILE A 627 28.87 -41.45 21.25
CA ILE A 627 28.59 -41.92 22.63
C ILE A 627 27.14 -42.38 22.78
N GLY A 628 26.19 -41.73 22.09
CA GLY A 628 24.78 -42.15 22.06
C GLY A 628 24.52 -43.48 21.34
N ASN A 629 25.49 -44.01 20.59
CA ASN A 629 25.37 -45.25 19.80
C ASN A 629 26.54 -46.22 20.07
N PRO A 630 26.79 -46.61 21.34
CA PRO A 630 28.01 -47.32 21.71
C PRO A 630 28.09 -48.75 21.16
N ASP A 631 26.96 -49.37 20.83
CA ASP A 631 26.86 -50.68 20.18
C ASP A 631 27.16 -50.65 18.67
N ARG A 632 27.43 -49.47 18.10
CA ARG A 632 27.68 -49.26 16.65
C ARG A 632 29.12 -48.92 16.32
N PHE A 633 29.95 -48.64 17.32
CA PHE A 633 31.36 -48.26 17.17
C PHE A 633 32.30 -49.25 17.87
N GLU A 634 33.16 -49.88 17.07
CA GLU A 634 34.24 -50.73 17.57
C GLU A 634 35.21 -49.90 18.41
N GLY A 635 35.66 -50.42 19.57
CA GLY A 635 36.68 -49.76 20.41
C GLY A 635 36.15 -48.70 21.39
N LEU A 636 34.85 -48.42 21.42
CA LEU A 636 34.26 -47.46 22.36
C LEU A 636 33.94 -48.05 23.74
N ASP A 637 33.65 -49.35 23.80
CA ASP A 637 33.29 -50.11 25.00
C ASP A 637 34.28 -51.26 25.20
N GLU A 638 35.19 -51.13 26.17
CA GLU A 638 36.31 -52.06 26.39
C GLU A 638 35.80 -53.47 26.77
N GLU A 639 34.74 -53.57 27.58
CA GLU A 639 34.17 -54.86 28.03
C GLU A 639 33.55 -55.65 26.86
N LYS A 640 33.02 -54.96 25.84
CA LYS A 640 32.52 -55.61 24.62
C LYS A 640 33.62 -56.08 23.70
N MET A 641 34.77 -55.40 23.68
CA MET A 641 35.90 -55.80 22.85
C MET A 641 36.50 -57.13 23.36
N GLU A 642 36.57 -57.32 24.68
CA GLU A 642 36.99 -58.60 25.29
C GLU A 642 36.05 -59.77 24.92
N GLN A 643 34.74 -59.52 24.79
CA GLN A 643 33.76 -60.54 24.37
C GLN A 643 33.86 -60.92 22.89
N ILE A 644 34.37 -60.04 22.03
CA ILE A 644 34.54 -60.30 20.58
C ILE A 644 35.79 -61.15 20.32
N GLU A 645 36.77 -61.09 21.22
CA GLU A 645 38.04 -61.82 21.12
C GLU A 645 38.02 -63.21 21.78
N ASP A 646 36.96 -63.56 22.53
CA ASP A 646 36.82 -64.88 23.18
C ASP A 646 36.67 -66.03 22.16
N PRO A 647 37.65 -66.96 22.07
CA PRO A 647 37.61 -68.08 21.14
C PRO A 647 36.44 -69.05 21.37
N ASN A 648 35.83 -69.05 22.57
CA ASN A 648 34.79 -69.99 22.98
C ASN A 648 33.37 -69.44 22.88
N ASN A 649 33.20 -68.15 22.59
CA ASN A 649 31.89 -67.53 22.46
C ASN A 649 31.88 -66.57 21.25
N PRO A 650 31.75 -67.08 20.02
CA PRO A 650 31.69 -66.24 18.83
C PRO A 650 30.33 -65.53 18.76
N ARG A 651 30.09 -64.57 19.65
CA ARG A 651 29.01 -63.61 19.47
C ARG A 651 29.45 -62.63 18.38
N THR A 652 28.94 -62.87 17.18
CA THR A 652 28.90 -61.89 16.09
C THR A 652 28.34 -60.58 16.64
N TRP A 653 29.12 -59.50 16.54
CA TRP A 653 28.71 -58.11 16.75
C TRP A 653 27.19 -57.91 16.55
N GLN A 654 26.46 -57.58 17.63
CA GLN A 654 24.98 -57.60 17.65
C GLN A 654 24.32 -56.27 17.20
N GLY A 655 25.05 -55.40 16.49
CA GLY A 655 24.55 -54.13 15.96
C GLY A 655 24.92 -53.90 14.49
N GLU A 656 24.47 -52.81 13.89
CA GLU A 656 25.02 -52.36 12.61
C GLU A 656 26.42 -51.76 12.84
N PHE A 657 27.41 -52.15 12.04
CA PHE A 657 28.75 -51.55 12.13
C PHE A 657 28.76 -50.16 11.47
N TRP A 658 29.00 -49.11 12.25
CA TRP A 658 29.07 -47.72 11.77
C TRP A 658 30.51 -47.20 11.68
N GLY A 659 31.40 -47.67 12.54
CA GLY A 659 32.78 -47.21 12.55
C GLY A 659 33.63 -47.77 13.68
N ILE A 660 34.79 -47.15 13.88
CA ILE A 660 35.80 -47.51 14.89
C ILE A 660 36.16 -46.24 15.66
N TYR A 661 36.15 -46.32 16.98
CA TYR A 661 36.80 -45.36 17.86
C TYR A 661 38.18 -45.90 18.25
N MET A 662 39.21 -45.07 18.16
CA MET A 662 40.55 -45.46 18.58
C MET A 662 41.33 -44.31 19.19
N LYS A 663 42.22 -44.67 20.12
CA LYS A 663 43.23 -43.76 20.67
C LYS A 663 44.57 -44.12 20.03
N GLN A 664 45.17 -43.19 19.30
CA GLN A 664 46.44 -43.37 18.61
C GLN A 664 47.32 -42.14 18.81
N ASP A 665 48.57 -42.33 19.23
CA ASP A 665 49.57 -41.26 19.41
C ASP A 665 49.11 -40.13 20.36
N GLY A 666 48.28 -40.45 21.36
CA GLY A 666 47.74 -39.48 22.32
C GLY A 666 46.55 -38.65 21.79
N ASP A 667 46.07 -38.96 20.58
CA ASP A 667 44.88 -38.38 19.97
C ASP A 667 43.72 -39.37 19.91
N ARG A 668 42.50 -38.83 19.93
CA ARG A 668 41.25 -39.60 19.84
C ARG A 668 40.70 -39.49 18.43
N TRP A 669 40.30 -40.62 17.84
CA TRP A 669 39.86 -40.69 16.45
C TRP A 669 38.51 -41.37 16.32
N LEU A 670 37.59 -40.70 15.64
CA LEU A 670 36.36 -41.28 15.12
C LEU A 670 36.58 -41.69 13.67
N CYS A 671 36.52 -43.00 13.40
CA CYS A 671 36.66 -43.55 12.06
C CYS A 671 35.31 -44.05 11.58
N ILE A 672 34.61 -43.23 10.81
CA ILE A 672 33.21 -43.45 10.47
C ILE A 672 33.04 -43.86 9.01
N ARG A 673 32.07 -44.73 8.73
CA ARG A 673 31.67 -45.05 7.37
C ARG A 673 31.13 -43.81 6.66
N GLY A 674 31.47 -43.67 5.39
CA GLY A 674 31.08 -42.51 4.59
C GLY A 674 29.56 -42.32 4.50
N ASP A 675 28.80 -43.40 4.38
CA ASP A 675 27.35 -43.37 4.27
C ASP A 675 26.64 -43.06 5.59
N ILE A 676 27.23 -43.43 6.74
CA ILE A 676 26.71 -43.04 8.06
C ILE A 676 26.99 -41.56 8.32
N LEU A 677 28.20 -41.10 7.99
CA LEU A 677 28.51 -39.67 8.06
C LEU A 677 27.57 -38.86 7.16
N ASP A 678 27.26 -39.34 5.95
CA ASP A 678 26.30 -38.69 5.05
C ASP A 678 24.89 -38.61 5.64
N LYS A 679 24.43 -39.67 6.32
CA LYS A 679 23.14 -39.65 7.04
C LYS A 679 23.15 -38.59 8.14
N TRP A 680 24.19 -38.56 8.97
CA TRP A 680 24.30 -37.58 10.05
C TRP A 680 24.41 -36.15 9.50
N LEU A 681 25.21 -35.92 8.47
CA LEU A 681 25.31 -34.63 7.81
C LEU A 681 23.94 -34.18 7.25
N ALA A 682 23.18 -35.09 6.63
CA ALA A 682 21.85 -34.80 6.11
C ALA A 682 20.84 -34.47 7.23
N GLU A 683 20.84 -35.22 8.33
CA GLU A 683 20.00 -34.94 9.52
C GLU A 683 20.29 -33.58 10.15
N TYR A 684 21.54 -33.11 10.07
CA TYR A 684 21.97 -31.82 10.58
C TYR A 684 22.06 -30.74 9.49
N GLY A 685 21.59 -31.01 8.26
CA GLY A 685 21.57 -30.05 7.16
C GLY A 685 22.94 -29.48 6.78
N VAL A 686 24.02 -30.25 6.94
CA VAL A 686 25.40 -29.85 6.66
C VAL A 686 25.87 -30.42 5.32
N ASP A 687 26.48 -29.58 4.49
CA ASP A 687 27.09 -30.03 3.24
C ASP A 687 28.39 -30.82 3.50
N ARG A 688 28.52 -31.98 2.85
CA ARG A 688 29.67 -32.88 3.02
C ARG A 688 30.98 -32.24 2.55
N GLY A 689 30.95 -31.50 1.44
CA GLY A 689 32.14 -30.84 0.90
C GLY A 689 32.67 -29.80 1.87
N LEU A 690 31.80 -28.90 2.33
CA LEU A 690 32.13 -27.86 3.30
C LEU A 690 32.59 -28.44 4.65
N PHE A 691 31.99 -29.55 5.09
CA PHE A 691 32.44 -30.22 6.31
C PHE A 691 33.84 -30.81 6.17
N LEU A 692 34.13 -31.50 5.06
CA LEU A 692 35.47 -32.03 4.80
C LEU A 692 36.51 -30.92 4.60
N GLU A 693 36.14 -29.80 4.00
CA GLU A 693 36.99 -28.61 3.88
C GLU A 693 37.35 -28.07 5.27
N TYR A 694 36.35 -27.87 6.14
CA TYR A 694 36.58 -27.47 7.53
C TYR A 694 37.54 -28.42 8.26
N LEU A 695 37.36 -29.73 8.12
CA LEU A 695 38.27 -30.68 8.75
C LEU A 695 39.70 -30.57 8.22
N ARG A 696 39.90 -30.29 6.92
CA ARG A 696 41.23 -30.09 6.33
C ARG A 696 41.86 -28.78 6.78
N GLU A 697 41.10 -27.69 6.83
CA GLU A 697 41.58 -26.36 7.26
C GLU A 697 42.11 -26.36 8.70
N ASN A 698 41.62 -27.30 9.53
CA ASN A 698 41.93 -27.37 10.96
C ASN A 698 42.75 -28.62 11.34
N ASP A 699 43.30 -29.35 10.36
CA ASP A 699 44.09 -30.57 10.58
C ASP A 699 43.34 -31.67 11.39
N LEU A 700 42.03 -31.80 11.14
CA LEU A 700 41.12 -32.72 11.85
C LEU A 700 40.75 -33.98 11.05
N ILE A 701 41.30 -34.17 9.85
CA ILE A 701 41.06 -35.35 9.02
C ILE A 701 42.36 -36.02 8.60
N ASP A 702 42.37 -37.35 8.64
CA ASP A 702 43.51 -38.16 8.25
C ASP A 702 43.09 -39.12 7.13
N SER A 703 43.57 -38.87 5.91
CA SER A 703 43.15 -39.62 4.72
C SER A 703 44.33 -40.08 3.87
N ASP A 704 44.09 -41.02 2.95
CA ASP A 704 45.11 -41.43 1.98
C ASP A 704 45.20 -40.39 0.84
N ALA A 705 46.32 -40.36 0.13
CA ALA A 705 46.54 -39.45 -0.99
C ALA A 705 45.39 -39.53 -2.01
N ASN A 706 44.87 -38.36 -2.41
CA ASN A 706 43.72 -38.20 -3.32
C ASN A 706 42.41 -38.87 -2.84
N CYS A 707 42.26 -39.13 -1.54
CA CYS A 707 41.06 -39.71 -0.96
C CYS A 707 40.56 -38.90 0.25
N THR A 708 39.29 -39.05 0.60
CA THR A 708 38.66 -38.48 1.82
C THR A 708 38.59 -39.50 2.96
N SER A 709 39.20 -40.67 2.79
CA SER A 709 39.10 -41.80 3.71
C SER A 709 40.42 -42.58 3.73
N ARG A 710 40.60 -43.39 4.77
CA ARG A 710 41.75 -44.28 4.97
C ARG A 710 41.28 -45.72 5.22
N LYS A 711 42.12 -46.69 4.86
CA LYS A 711 41.91 -48.10 5.21
C LYS A 711 42.38 -48.39 6.64
N ILE A 712 41.49 -48.88 7.48
CA ILE A 712 41.73 -49.12 8.92
C ILE A 712 41.30 -50.55 9.25
N TRP A 713 42.11 -51.26 10.03
CA TRP A 713 41.80 -52.63 10.45
C TRP A 713 40.61 -52.64 11.41
N SER A 714 39.65 -53.54 11.19
CA SER A 714 38.52 -53.80 12.08
C SER A 714 38.58 -55.24 12.58
N SER A 715 38.61 -55.44 13.90
CA SER A 715 38.50 -56.75 14.53
C SER A 715 37.13 -57.37 14.32
N VAL A 716 36.08 -56.54 14.20
CA VAL A 716 34.70 -56.97 13.92
C VAL A 716 34.55 -57.52 12.50
N LYS A 717 35.15 -56.85 11.51
CA LYS A 717 35.07 -57.26 10.09
C LYS A 717 36.18 -58.22 9.67
N LYS A 718 37.23 -58.35 10.48
CA LYS A 718 38.46 -59.11 10.17
C LYS A 718 39.09 -58.70 8.83
N ASP A 719 38.98 -57.42 8.48
CA ASP A 719 39.48 -56.84 7.23
C ASP A 719 39.81 -55.35 7.42
N ARG A 720 40.55 -54.76 6.48
CA ARG A 720 40.81 -53.32 6.41
C ARG A 720 39.64 -52.59 5.73
N VAL A 721 38.79 -51.97 6.54
CA VAL A 721 37.63 -51.21 6.10
C VAL A 721 38.02 -49.77 5.74
N ARG A 722 37.40 -49.21 4.70
CA ARG A 722 37.63 -47.82 4.30
C ARG A 722 36.72 -46.87 5.08
N LEU A 723 37.30 -46.01 5.90
CA LEU A 723 36.60 -45.12 6.84
C LEU A 723 37.13 -43.69 6.75
N ILE A 724 36.28 -42.71 7.06
CA ILE A 724 36.67 -41.31 7.22
C ILE A 724 37.20 -41.16 8.63
N LYS A 725 38.50 -40.89 8.76
CA LYS A 725 39.19 -40.80 10.04
C LYS A 725 39.26 -39.34 10.47
N ILE A 726 38.45 -39.00 11.46
CA ILE A 726 38.24 -37.66 11.99
C ILE A 726 38.87 -37.60 13.38
N LYS A 727 39.73 -36.61 13.62
CA LYS A 727 40.30 -36.33 14.93
C LYS A 727 39.23 -35.70 15.81
N LEU A 728 39.09 -36.16 17.05
CA LEU A 728 38.21 -35.55 18.04
C LEU A 728 39.04 -34.62 18.94
N ASP A 729 38.46 -33.48 19.34
CA ASP A 729 39.15 -32.48 20.16
C ASP A 729 39.48 -33.02 21.57
N LYS A 730 40.43 -32.39 22.26
CA LYS A 730 40.79 -32.74 23.64
C LYS A 730 39.81 -32.08 24.63
N SER A 731 38.75 -32.83 24.94
CA SER A 731 37.95 -32.86 26.18
C SER A 731 36.49 -32.43 26.14
N LEU A 732 35.65 -33.37 26.60
CA LEU A 732 34.57 -33.19 27.59
C LEU A 732 34.51 -34.38 28.56
N TYR A 733 35.17 -35.52 28.24
CA TYR A 733 35.17 -36.76 29.02
C TYR A 733 36.56 -37.40 29.21
N ASP A 734 37.63 -36.60 29.28
CA ASP A 734 38.87 -37.10 29.89
C ASP A 734 38.62 -37.18 31.40
N GLY A 735 38.02 -38.30 31.82
CA GLY A 735 37.86 -38.66 33.21
C GLY A 735 39.23 -38.88 33.84
N GLU A 736 39.84 -37.83 34.37
CA GLU A 736 40.55 -38.00 35.63
C GLU A 736 39.50 -38.41 36.67
N CYS A 737 39.49 -39.69 37.01
CA CYS A 737 38.89 -40.16 38.25
C CYS A 737 39.37 -39.23 39.37
N VAL A 738 38.45 -38.42 39.91
CA VAL A 738 38.67 -37.66 41.13
C VAL A 738 38.93 -38.70 42.22
N GLY A 739 40.20 -39.00 42.45
CA GLY A 739 40.63 -39.73 43.62
C GLY A 739 40.18 -38.96 44.86
N GLU A 740 39.54 -39.65 45.79
CA GLU A 740 39.15 -39.12 47.09
C GLU A 740 40.32 -38.32 47.71
N GLU A 741 40.19 -37.00 47.77
CA GLU A 741 41.11 -36.18 48.55
C GLU A 741 40.85 -36.46 50.05
N LYS A 742 41.83 -37.11 50.69
CA LYS A 742 41.91 -37.15 52.15
C LYS A 742 41.94 -35.71 52.72
N PRO A 743 41.19 -35.43 53.80
CA PRO A 743 41.07 -34.07 54.33
C PRO A 743 42.39 -33.60 54.96
N LYS A 744 42.90 -32.44 54.52
CA LYS A 744 44.03 -31.74 55.15
C LYS A 744 43.54 -30.62 56.09
N PRO A 745 44.31 -30.32 57.16
CA PRO A 745 43.78 -29.71 58.37
C PRO A 745 43.57 -28.20 58.27
N LYS A 746 42.58 -27.72 59.05
CA LYS A 746 42.18 -26.31 59.19
C LYS A 746 43.36 -25.41 59.58
N LYS A 747 43.51 -24.29 58.87
CA LYS A 747 44.31 -23.13 59.30
C LYS A 747 43.37 -22.01 59.77
N GLU A 748 43.75 -21.39 60.89
CA GLU A 748 43.04 -20.34 61.62
C GLU A 748 42.92 -19.01 60.84
N PRO A 749 41.92 -18.17 61.16
CA PRO A 749 41.63 -16.96 60.41
C PRO A 749 42.48 -15.77 60.89
N LYS A 750 43.01 -14.98 59.95
CA LYS A 750 43.61 -13.65 60.20
C LYS A 750 42.66 -12.52 59.78
N PRO A 751 42.79 -11.33 60.39
CA PRO A 751 41.66 -10.47 60.72
C PRO A 751 41.25 -9.50 59.61
N LYS A 752 40.01 -9.01 59.75
CA LYS A 752 39.30 -8.07 58.87
C LYS A 752 40.05 -6.73 58.74
N GLU A 753 40.33 -6.32 57.51
CA GLU A 753 40.62 -4.91 57.17
C GLU A 753 39.32 -4.20 56.74
N GLU A 754 39.11 -3.00 57.27
CA GLU A 754 37.99 -2.11 56.98
C GLU A 754 38.09 -1.49 55.57
N PRO A 755 36.95 -1.13 54.93
CA PRO A 755 36.95 -0.56 53.60
C PRO A 755 37.40 0.91 53.63
N LYS A 756 38.52 1.21 52.96
CA LYS A 756 38.92 2.59 52.65
C LYS A 756 38.01 3.16 51.54
N ALA A 757 37.44 4.32 51.81
CA ALA A 757 36.73 5.14 50.85
C ALA A 757 37.63 5.48 49.64
N VAL A 758 37.14 5.23 48.42
CA VAL A 758 37.78 5.71 47.19
C VAL A 758 37.02 6.94 46.71
N ALA A 759 37.65 8.09 46.90
CA ALA A 759 37.25 9.38 46.39
C ALA A 759 37.61 9.51 44.89
N GLY A 760 36.78 10.24 44.15
CA GLY A 760 37.17 10.95 42.93
C GLY A 760 36.98 10.20 41.62
N TYR A 761 35.81 10.39 41.00
CA TYR A 761 35.66 10.26 39.55
C TYR A 761 36.56 11.30 38.88
N LYS A 762 37.61 10.85 38.17
CA LYS A 762 38.30 11.67 37.18
C LYS A 762 37.53 11.57 35.86
N GLU A 763 37.23 12.73 35.31
CA GLU A 763 36.65 12.93 33.98
C GLU A 763 37.38 12.08 32.94
N ALA A 764 36.62 11.27 32.20
CA ALA A 764 37.11 10.56 31.04
C ALA A 764 37.41 11.59 29.93
N GLU A 765 38.64 11.56 29.45
CA GLU A 765 39.16 12.38 28.36
C GLU A 765 38.25 12.27 27.13
N GLN A 766 37.71 13.42 26.70
CA GLN A 766 37.05 13.59 25.41
C GLN A 766 38.06 13.32 24.28
N ILE A 767 37.84 12.26 23.51
CA ILE A 767 38.50 12.08 22.21
C ILE A 767 37.68 12.90 21.19
N PRO A 768 38.25 13.91 20.51
CA PRO A 768 37.47 14.88 19.73
C PRO A 768 37.17 14.41 18.31
N PHE A 769 35.88 14.30 17.96
CA PHE A 769 35.40 14.33 16.58
C PHE A 769 35.03 15.77 16.19
N GLU A 770 36.03 16.61 15.95
CA GLU A 770 35.85 17.94 15.37
C GLU A 770 35.55 17.85 13.87
N TRP A 771 34.29 17.55 13.49
CA TRP A 771 33.76 18.11 12.24
C TRP A 771 32.23 18.22 12.13
N ALA A 772 31.45 17.92 13.18
CA ALA A 772 30.00 18.17 13.19
C ALA A 772 29.62 19.59 13.68
N ALA A 773 30.54 20.31 14.34
CA ALA A 773 30.26 21.62 14.94
C ALA A 773 30.39 22.82 13.96
N LYS A 774 30.86 22.61 12.72
CA LYS A 774 31.05 23.71 11.75
C LYS A 774 29.78 24.13 11.01
N ASP A 775 28.68 23.37 11.08
CA ASP A 775 27.44 23.71 10.36
C ASP A 775 26.38 24.43 11.22
N ILE A 776 26.51 24.38 12.56
CA ILE A 776 25.60 25.07 13.48
C ILE A 776 25.98 26.56 13.66
N ASN A 777 27.26 26.91 13.55
CA ASN A 777 27.73 28.30 13.68
C ASN A 777 27.53 29.15 12.40
N ASN A 778 27.29 28.55 11.24
CA ASN A 778 27.04 29.30 10.00
C ASN A 778 25.57 29.71 9.81
N ARG A 779 24.63 29.19 10.60
CA ARG A 779 23.20 29.58 10.54
C ARG A 779 22.79 30.67 11.52
N LYS A 780 23.72 31.18 12.35
CA LYS A 780 23.50 32.34 13.24
C LYS A 780 24.09 33.67 12.73
N LYS A 781 24.56 33.73 11.47
CA LYS A 781 25.04 34.97 10.83
C LYS A 781 24.25 35.42 9.60
N THR A 782 23.16 34.74 9.26
CA THR A 782 22.17 35.21 8.29
C THR A 782 20.77 34.78 8.74
N ALA A 783 20.28 35.43 9.79
CA ALA A 783 18.89 35.62 10.17
C ALA A 783 18.83 36.72 11.24
#